data_AF-A0A2J0SSB3-F1
#
_entry.id   AF-A0A2J0SSB3-F1
#
_cell.length_a   1.000
_cell.length_b   1.000
_cell.length_c   1.000
_cell.angle_alpha   90.00
_cell.angle_beta   90.00
_cell.angle_gamma   90.00
#
_symmetry.space_group_name_H-M   'P 1'
#
loop_
_entity.id
_entity.type
_entity.pdbx_description
1 polymer ?
#
loop_
_entity_poly.entity_id
_entity_poly.type
_entity_poly.pdbx_seq_one_letter_code
_entity_poly.pdbx_strand_id
1 'polypeptide(L)'
;MSSAQPATTLLPDGLAEFCLRICGPGRVVLFGAEMTMLTAPLRRAGCEVSTTQIEADGERPEWMVAWAQTDALRSEALGSDVSTLVLVGGAGADVPAWREQACERGWDLHPAIFTMPGVLGSAALLVLARSGVRSTSADTIPHASFHGLAAALVRPGDAVMATEAAGDGVWRIVQQQSRCRWLGVLASRPPAPSQPGLEWINPARWPEFSDLLDVVITQMAVDAADWHGLLRNAHAPLRRSGRLVLRVPLAHGLDPLSHLVTCLEELELVVDRAWYQRTAGRTGLEQFHEIDRETPLATARGESADAIVLLAVKTGGRGVTQDPSAQVPNIIAFHRDYQDASVVRLIVSMGERIESPVLRRQLARSVLDSSSPTSADHGAALCVLLYDAEAAAGDKREVLLAAVWHYITEPAANPTVLRWQVSLAFAAAQLYQADGRLEEAAELYQRVLAFDVLAFSPLLGTKTTAAAARLGWIRFGQGNVDAARMAWSRGLDEARRLSAQADWSEVVADPAAPETFSMPELAVVMDEAGGLATALRVTAESPLRPGIAWQGGNHTWKAQLQEARTELRLQQEWIGKLQVAKDWLDGQYRHLNAELERREGGERVLESQLLVLAQDMDELRSDLQRHRIESETLQEGKAWLDGHTARLATELRRLMAQHEELSSAKNWLDAQYQSLSLELDQRLTWQRQLQEGKDWLEQQYYRLHEELALRTEELQASQSENEARAAEIVGLRAAFRFAHLHAEAEWAGLQDELQRRREELAQVHNAYQRQSAALDDKIAAHRKLEEAARDLAAATGLIIGNSPQLRFPAEAIAEEMTSLASALQRMPLKSVVRTALRLLTKLLDWRHPR
;
A
#
# COMPACT_ATOMS: atom_id res chain seq x y z
N MET A 1 -3.43 -3.25 -40.23
CA MET A 1 -3.09 -1.82 -40.20
C MET A 1 -3.51 -1.24 -38.86
N SER A 2 -2.56 -0.63 -38.17
CA SER A 2 -2.63 0.13 -36.91
C SER A 2 -3.22 -0.56 -35.66
N SER A 3 -2.44 -1.47 -35.08
CA SER A 3 -2.52 -1.77 -33.65
C SER A 3 -1.83 -0.64 -32.88
N ALA A 4 -2.59 0.38 -32.47
CA ALA A 4 -2.09 1.33 -31.49
C ALA A 4 -1.99 0.60 -30.13
N GLN A 5 -0.77 0.20 -29.75
CA GLN A 5 -0.46 -0.10 -28.36
C GLN A 5 -0.85 1.10 -27.49
N PRO A 6 -1.41 0.90 -26.29
CA PRO A 6 -1.67 2.02 -25.39
C PRO A 6 -0.34 2.70 -25.09
N ALA A 7 -0.24 3.99 -25.44
CA ALA A 7 0.92 4.80 -25.15
C ALA A 7 1.20 4.73 -23.65
N THR A 8 2.43 4.34 -23.30
CA THR A 8 2.97 4.31 -21.94
C THR A 8 2.86 5.72 -21.35
N THR A 9 1.82 6.03 -20.58
CA THR A 9 1.65 7.37 -19.99
C THR A 9 2.60 7.52 -18.79
N LEU A 10 3.88 7.77 -19.06
CA LEU A 10 4.83 8.26 -18.06
C LEU A 10 4.34 9.63 -17.58
N LEU A 11 3.88 9.73 -16.33
CA LEU A 11 3.52 11.01 -15.73
C LEU A 11 4.80 11.82 -15.45
N PRO A 12 5.06 12.95 -16.15
CA PRO A 12 6.32 13.68 -16.03
C PRO A 12 6.62 14.15 -14.60
N ASP A 13 5.59 14.61 -13.89
CA ASP A 13 5.73 15.07 -12.50
C ASP A 13 6.13 13.92 -11.56
N GLY A 14 5.58 12.72 -11.76
CA GLY A 14 5.91 11.55 -10.93
C GLY A 14 7.33 11.04 -11.16
N LEU A 15 7.80 11.03 -12.41
CA LEU A 15 9.18 10.65 -12.72
C LEU A 15 10.19 11.71 -12.23
N ALA A 16 9.87 13.00 -12.36
CA ALA A 16 10.70 14.07 -11.83
C ALA A 16 10.79 14.01 -10.28
N GLU A 17 9.67 13.79 -9.60
CA GLU A 17 9.64 13.61 -8.14
C GLU A 17 10.48 12.40 -7.71
N PHE A 18 10.36 11.27 -8.42
CA PHE A 18 11.20 10.10 -8.18
C PHE A 18 12.69 10.41 -8.30
N CYS A 19 13.11 11.10 -9.37
CA CYS A 19 14.51 11.48 -9.56
C CYS A 19 14.98 12.43 -8.45
N LEU A 20 14.17 13.41 -8.07
CA LEU A 20 14.49 14.37 -7.00
C LEU A 20 14.62 13.70 -5.62
N ARG A 21 13.85 12.65 -5.33
CA ARG A 21 13.99 11.89 -4.09
C ARG A 21 15.32 11.13 -4.01
N ILE A 22 15.92 10.79 -5.16
CA ILE A 22 17.21 10.09 -5.25
C ILE A 22 18.37 11.08 -5.24
N CYS A 23 18.32 12.07 -6.14
CA CYS A 23 19.46 12.92 -6.45
C CYS A 23 19.41 14.27 -5.72
N GLY A 24 18.25 14.71 -5.25
CA GLY A 24 18.00 16.09 -4.84
C GLY A 24 17.98 17.09 -6.02
N PRO A 25 17.68 18.37 -5.76
CA PRO A 25 17.84 19.43 -6.74
C PRO A 25 19.32 19.63 -7.08
N GLY A 26 19.65 19.80 -8.37
CA GLY A 26 21.02 19.98 -8.83
C GLY A 26 21.11 20.18 -10.34
N ARG A 27 22.32 20.01 -10.89
CA ARG A 27 22.55 20.09 -12.34
C ARG A 27 22.23 18.76 -13.02
N VAL A 28 21.26 18.79 -13.93
CA VAL A 28 20.72 17.60 -14.58
C VAL A 28 20.79 17.70 -16.10
N VAL A 29 21.25 16.61 -16.73
CA VAL A 29 21.18 16.42 -18.18
C VAL A 29 20.00 15.53 -18.52
N LEU A 30 19.16 15.97 -19.45
CA LEU A 30 18.08 15.17 -20.04
C LEU A 30 18.53 14.67 -21.40
N PHE A 31 18.70 13.35 -21.52
CA PHE A 31 19.20 12.69 -22.72
C PHE A 31 18.09 11.91 -23.43
N GLY A 32 17.85 12.24 -24.70
CA GLY A 32 16.72 11.74 -25.49
C GLY A 32 15.54 12.72 -25.52
N ALA A 33 14.85 12.81 -26.66
CA ALA A 33 13.76 13.75 -26.86
C ALA A 33 12.60 13.51 -25.88
N GLU A 34 12.36 12.25 -25.53
CA GLU A 34 11.35 11.79 -24.60
C GLU A 34 11.57 12.34 -23.18
N MET A 35 12.82 12.60 -22.78
CA MET A 35 13.11 13.09 -21.43
C MET A 35 12.89 14.60 -21.28
N THR A 36 12.76 15.34 -22.38
CA THR A 36 12.56 16.81 -22.35
C THR A 36 11.30 17.22 -21.57
N MET A 37 10.31 16.33 -21.45
CA MET A 37 9.11 16.53 -20.64
C MET A 37 9.40 16.77 -19.14
N LEU A 38 10.58 16.36 -18.66
CA LEU A 38 11.02 16.59 -17.27
C LEU A 38 11.58 18.00 -17.04
N THR A 39 11.79 18.79 -18.08
CA THR A 39 12.42 20.13 -17.97
C THR A 39 11.63 21.06 -17.05
N ALA A 40 10.32 21.19 -17.27
CA ALA A 40 9.48 22.06 -16.48
C ALA A 40 9.39 21.64 -14.99
N PRO A 41 9.10 20.37 -14.64
CA PRO A 41 9.05 19.96 -13.24
C PRO A 41 10.39 20.06 -12.53
N LEU A 42 11.51 19.71 -13.18
CA LEU A 42 12.84 19.81 -12.56
C LEU A 42 13.26 21.27 -12.34
N ARG A 43 12.99 22.18 -13.29
CA ARG A 43 13.24 23.62 -13.09
C ARG A 43 12.39 24.22 -11.97
N ARG A 44 11.14 23.79 -11.83
CA ARG A 44 10.27 24.21 -10.69
C ARG A 44 10.85 23.78 -9.34
N ALA A 45 11.57 22.66 -9.30
CA ALA A 45 12.27 22.17 -8.11
C ALA A 45 13.65 22.84 -7.89
N GLY A 46 14.08 23.73 -8.77
CA GLY A 46 15.36 24.44 -8.67
C GLY A 46 16.53 23.79 -9.41
N CYS A 47 16.29 22.77 -10.25
CA CYS A 47 17.37 22.15 -11.03
C CYS A 47 17.81 23.02 -12.21
N GLU A 48 19.11 22.99 -12.49
CA GLU A 48 19.69 23.48 -13.73
C GLU A 48 19.63 22.38 -14.79
N VAL A 49 18.71 22.53 -15.75
CA VAL A 49 18.40 21.50 -16.75
C VAL A 49 19.03 21.82 -18.10
N SER A 50 19.87 20.90 -18.61
CA SER A 50 20.39 20.92 -19.98
C SER A 50 19.85 19.76 -20.83
N THR A 51 19.63 19.99 -22.12
CA THR A 51 19.09 19.02 -23.09
C THR A 51 20.06 18.70 -24.25
N THR A 52 21.25 19.30 -24.24
CA THR A 52 22.32 19.10 -25.24
C THR A 52 23.57 18.58 -24.55
N GLN A 53 24.39 17.79 -25.26
CA GLN A 53 25.65 17.28 -24.74
C GLN A 53 26.52 18.41 -24.16
N ILE A 54 27.11 18.08 -23.02
CA ILE A 54 28.05 18.82 -22.16
C ILE A 54 28.88 19.83 -22.95
N GLU A 55 28.64 21.14 -22.74
CA GLU A 55 29.55 22.18 -23.19
C GLU A 55 30.87 22.05 -22.41
N ALA A 56 31.99 21.98 -23.13
CA ALA A 56 33.32 21.72 -22.57
C ALA A 56 33.86 22.80 -21.61
N ASP A 57 33.22 23.97 -21.57
CA ASP A 57 33.57 25.11 -20.70
C ASP A 57 32.61 25.30 -19.50
N GLY A 58 31.63 24.40 -19.35
CA GLY A 58 30.64 24.43 -18.27
C GLY A 58 31.02 23.60 -17.04
N GLU A 59 30.46 23.99 -15.91
CA GLU A 59 30.60 23.31 -14.63
C GLU A 59 29.84 21.95 -14.69
N ARG A 60 30.50 20.81 -14.40
CA ARG A 60 30.03 19.45 -14.78
C ARG A 60 28.64 19.09 -14.21
N PRO A 61 27.76 18.44 -14.99
CA PRO A 61 26.47 17.98 -14.48
C PRO A 61 26.62 16.89 -13.41
N GLU A 62 25.77 16.95 -12.39
CA GLU A 62 25.83 16.03 -11.25
C GLU A 62 25.17 14.69 -11.59
N TRP A 63 24.05 14.72 -12.30
CA TRP A 63 23.30 13.53 -12.68
C TRP A 63 22.59 13.65 -14.04
N MET A 64 22.21 12.51 -14.62
CA MET A 64 21.55 12.43 -15.94
C MET A 64 20.31 11.56 -15.88
N VAL A 65 19.27 11.95 -16.63
CA VAL A 65 18.13 11.09 -16.96
C VAL A 65 18.15 10.80 -18.46
N ALA A 66 18.22 9.53 -18.81
CA ALA A 66 18.40 9.09 -20.19
C ALA A 66 17.29 8.13 -20.65
N TRP A 67 16.74 8.39 -21.83
CA TRP A 67 15.87 7.44 -22.51
C TRP A 67 16.71 6.28 -23.07
N ALA A 68 16.49 5.07 -22.55
CA ALA A 68 17.35 3.90 -22.74
C ALA A 68 16.71 2.78 -23.59
N GLN A 69 15.63 3.12 -24.33
CA GLN A 69 14.85 2.14 -25.11
C GLN A 69 15.69 1.43 -26.17
N THR A 70 16.61 2.13 -26.82
CA THR A 70 17.51 1.57 -27.85
C THR A 70 18.91 1.34 -27.30
N ASP A 71 19.60 0.32 -27.81
CA ASP A 71 20.96 -0.03 -27.37
C ASP A 71 21.98 1.09 -27.65
N ALA A 72 21.80 1.84 -28.74
CA ALA A 72 22.64 3.00 -29.07
C ALA A 72 22.53 4.12 -28.03
N LEU A 73 21.30 4.56 -27.71
CA LEU A 73 21.07 5.61 -26.71
C LEU A 73 21.57 5.18 -25.32
N ARG A 74 21.32 3.92 -24.96
CA ARG A 74 21.78 3.36 -23.68
C ARG A 74 23.30 3.29 -23.60
N SER A 75 23.98 2.81 -24.65
CA SER A 75 25.45 2.74 -24.68
C SER A 75 26.10 4.12 -24.59
N GLU A 76 25.52 5.14 -25.24
CA GLU A 76 25.98 6.52 -25.14
C GLU A 76 25.79 7.09 -23.74
N ALA A 77 24.60 6.90 -23.15
CA ALA A 77 24.30 7.33 -21.78
C ALA A 77 25.23 6.68 -20.74
N LEU A 78 25.53 5.39 -20.88
CA LEU A 78 26.49 4.68 -20.01
C LEU A 78 27.93 5.20 -20.15
N GLY A 79 28.27 5.86 -21.25
CA GLY A 79 29.56 6.52 -21.48
C GLY A 79 29.67 7.91 -20.82
N SER A 80 28.60 8.43 -20.22
CA SER A 80 28.58 9.78 -19.64
C SER A 80 29.45 9.92 -18.40
N ASP A 81 30.04 11.11 -18.21
CA ASP A 81 30.83 11.47 -17.04
C ASP A 81 29.97 12.18 -15.96
N VAL A 82 28.92 11.50 -15.50
CA VAL A 82 28.06 11.95 -14.39
C VAL A 82 28.20 11.03 -13.18
N SER A 83 27.82 11.52 -12.00
CA SER A 83 27.91 10.75 -10.75
C SER A 83 26.76 9.75 -10.59
N THR A 84 25.57 10.13 -11.07
CA THR A 84 24.33 9.34 -11.02
C THR A 84 23.63 9.34 -12.37
N LEU A 85 23.15 8.18 -12.82
CA LEU A 85 22.49 7.99 -14.09
C LEU A 85 21.15 7.26 -13.89
N VAL A 86 20.07 7.83 -14.40
CA VAL A 86 18.73 7.23 -14.39
C VAL A 86 18.38 6.82 -15.81
N LEU A 87 18.31 5.52 -16.07
CA LEU A 87 17.85 4.96 -17.34
C LEU A 87 16.35 4.72 -17.31
N VAL A 88 15.64 5.19 -18.33
CA VAL A 88 14.18 5.11 -18.46
C VAL A 88 13.80 4.43 -19.77
N GLY A 89 12.83 3.50 -19.75
CA GLY A 89 12.27 2.91 -20.98
C GLY A 89 10.82 2.51 -20.84
N GLY A 90 10.23 2.07 -21.96
CA GLY A 90 8.83 1.66 -22.07
C GLY A 90 8.56 0.23 -21.60
N ALA A 91 7.30 -0.20 -21.76
CA ALA A 91 6.86 -1.55 -21.44
C ALA A 91 7.59 -2.61 -22.30
N GLY A 92 8.22 -3.58 -21.65
CA GLY A 92 8.99 -4.66 -22.30
C GLY A 92 10.50 -4.47 -22.34
N ALA A 93 11.04 -3.42 -21.70
CA ALA A 93 12.48 -3.26 -21.53
C ALA A 93 13.09 -4.31 -20.59
N ASP A 94 14.21 -4.89 -21.02
CA ASP A 94 14.98 -5.89 -20.28
C ASP A 94 15.96 -5.23 -19.31
N VAL A 95 15.45 -4.85 -18.13
CA VAL A 95 16.25 -4.22 -17.05
C VAL A 95 17.44 -5.09 -16.60
N PRO A 96 17.31 -6.43 -16.46
CA PRO A 96 18.47 -7.30 -16.24
C PRO A 96 19.61 -7.11 -17.25
N ALA A 97 19.30 -7.07 -18.55
CA ALA A 97 20.31 -6.83 -19.58
C ALA A 97 20.93 -5.42 -19.49
N TRP A 98 20.13 -4.39 -19.15
CA TRP A 98 20.67 -3.03 -18.94
C TRP A 98 21.66 -2.99 -17.78
N ARG A 99 21.38 -3.72 -16.70
CA ARG A 99 22.25 -3.80 -15.53
C ARG A 99 23.57 -4.48 -15.87
N GLU A 100 23.56 -5.54 -16.65
CA GLU A 100 24.78 -6.23 -17.10
C GLU A 100 25.67 -5.28 -17.92
N GLN A 101 25.10 -4.61 -18.92
CA GLN A 101 25.82 -3.61 -19.72
C GLN A 101 26.36 -2.44 -18.86
N ALA A 102 25.58 -2.00 -17.87
CA ALA A 102 26.01 -0.95 -16.94
C ALA A 102 27.21 -1.40 -16.09
N CYS A 103 27.19 -2.63 -15.57
CA CYS A 103 28.27 -3.20 -14.78
C CYS A 103 29.57 -3.29 -15.59
N GLU A 104 29.51 -3.72 -16.86
CA GLU A 104 30.66 -3.75 -17.77
C GLU A 104 31.27 -2.36 -17.99
N ARG A 105 30.46 -1.30 -17.87
CA ARG A 105 30.86 0.11 -17.98
C ARG A 105 31.22 0.76 -16.63
N GLY A 106 31.34 -0.05 -15.57
CA GLY A 106 31.75 0.40 -14.23
C GLY A 106 30.69 1.19 -13.48
N TRP A 107 29.41 0.93 -13.76
CA TRP A 107 28.29 1.47 -12.99
C TRP A 107 27.81 0.49 -11.93
N ASP A 108 27.55 1.00 -10.74
CA ASP A 108 26.94 0.27 -9.63
C ASP A 108 25.46 0.65 -9.49
N LEU A 109 24.69 -0.15 -8.77
CA LEU A 109 23.33 0.19 -8.39
C LEU A 109 23.33 1.34 -7.37
N HIS A 110 22.48 2.34 -7.57
CA HIS A 110 22.37 3.46 -6.65
C HIS A 110 21.75 3.02 -5.31
N PRO A 111 22.34 3.34 -4.14
CA PRO A 111 21.84 2.84 -2.84
C PRO A 111 20.38 3.17 -2.51
N ALA A 112 19.87 4.31 -2.98
CA ALA A 112 18.46 4.71 -2.78
C ALA A 112 17.42 3.74 -3.36
N ILE A 113 17.76 2.90 -4.35
CA ILE A 113 16.78 1.95 -4.92
C ILE A 113 16.34 0.89 -3.91
N PHE A 114 17.14 0.67 -2.86
CA PHE A 114 16.84 -0.34 -1.84
C PHE A 114 15.91 0.18 -0.74
N THR A 115 15.69 1.50 -0.67
CA THR A 115 14.85 2.17 0.34
C THR A 115 13.63 2.86 -0.25
N MET A 116 13.59 3.09 -1.56
CA MET A 116 12.45 3.74 -2.21
C MET A 116 11.43 2.72 -2.74
N PRO A 117 10.12 3.03 -2.64
CA PRO A 117 9.12 2.29 -3.40
C PRO A 117 9.33 2.52 -4.91
N GLY A 118 9.04 1.50 -5.74
CA GLY A 118 9.13 1.63 -7.19
C GLY A 118 8.17 2.69 -7.75
N VAL A 119 8.46 3.21 -8.94
CA VAL A 119 7.55 4.15 -9.61
C VAL A 119 6.26 3.44 -10.02
N LEU A 120 5.13 4.05 -9.68
CA LEU A 120 3.80 3.65 -10.14
C LEU A 120 3.68 3.95 -11.64
N GLY A 121 3.89 2.94 -12.49
CA GLY A 121 3.77 3.04 -13.94
C GLY A 121 4.33 1.82 -14.68
N SER A 122 4.06 1.73 -15.98
CA SER A 122 4.55 0.67 -16.88
C SER A 122 5.97 0.90 -17.43
N ALA A 123 6.67 1.90 -16.91
CA ALA A 123 8.03 2.24 -17.34
C ALA A 123 9.08 1.40 -16.62
N ALA A 124 10.10 0.98 -17.36
CA ALA A 124 11.28 0.32 -16.83
C ALA A 124 12.29 1.39 -16.37
N LEU A 125 12.82 1.22 -15.16
CA LEU A 125 13.77 2.15 -14.56
C LEU A 125 14.99 1.40 -14.02
N LEU A 126 16.17 1.95 -14.27
CA LEU A 126 17.42 1.51 -13.65
C LEU A 126 18.20 2.74 -13.19
N VAL A 127 18.49 2.81 -11.90
CA VAL A 127 19.22 3.93 -11.30
C VAL A 127 20.61 3.47 -10.91
N LEU A 128 21.61 4.19 -11.40
CA LEU A 128 23.01 3.84 -11.35
C LEU A 128 23.83 4.93 -10.68
N ALA A 129 24.92 4.53 -10.02
CA ALA A 129 25.89 5.43 -9.40
C ALA A 129 27.32 4.99 -9.72
N ARG A 130 28.27 5.94 -9.75
CA ARG A 130 29.71 5.62 -9.86
C ARG A 130 30.30 4.97 -8.61
N SER A 131 29.62 5.09 -7.47
CA SER A 131 30.03 4.49 -6.20
C SER A 131 28.79 4.02 -5.45
N GLY A 132 28.36 2.80 -5.77
CA GLY A 132 27.10 2.25 -5.30
C GLY A 132 27.25 0.86 -4.70
N VAL A 133 26.23 0.04 -4.95
CA VAL A 133 26.19 -1.38 -4.61
C VAL A 133 26.49 -2.19 -5.86
N ARG A 134 27.57 -2.97 -5.82
CA ARG A 134 27.98 -3.85 -6.91
C ARG A 134 27.04 -5.05 -7.00
N SER A 135 26.56 -5.36 -8.20
CA SER A 135 25.68 -6.51 -8.42
C SER A 135 26.46 -7.67 -9.04
N THR A 136 27.46 -8.17 -8.32
CA THR A 136 28.41 -9.21 -8.80
C THR A 136 27.91 -10.64 -8.65
N SER A 137 26.92 -10.89 -7.78
CA SER A 137 26.38 -12.23 -7.50
C SER A 137 24.85 -12.25 -7.39
N ALA A 138 24.26 -13.44 -7.53
CA ALA A 138 22.81 -13.64 -7.34
C ALA A 138 22.34 -13.30 -5.92
N ASP A 139 23.22 -13.41 -4.91
CA ASP A 139 22.89 -13.19 -3.50
C ASP A 139 23.03 -11.72 -3.06
N THR A 140 23.76 -10.90 -3.83
CA THR A 140 24.05 -9.51 -3.43
C THR A 140 22.79 -8.65 -3.37
N ILE A 141 21.81 -8.86 -4.27
CA ILE A 141 20.60 -8.03 -4.36
C ILE A 141 19.61 -8.30 -3.21
N PRO A 142 19.26 -9.56 -2.87
CA PRO A 142 18.47 -9.87 -1.69
C PRO A 142 19.11 -9.32 -0.40
N HIS A 143 20.43 -9.44 -0.28
CA HIS A 143 21.17 -8.94 0.87
C HIS A 143 21.16 -7.41 0.93
N ALA A 144 21.39 -6.73 -0.19
CA ALA A 144 21.31 -5.27 -0.28
C ALA A 144 19.89 -4.75 0.05
N SER A 145 18.84 -5.44 -0.40
CA SER A 145 17.46 -5.07 -0.08
C SER A 145 17.15 -5.21 1.42
N PHE A 146 17.73 -6.20 2.09
CA PHE A 146 17.66 -6.31 3.56
C PHE A 146 18.29 -5.10 4.25
N HIS A 147 19.47 -4.66 3.83
CA HIS A 147 20.10 -3.45 4.37
C HIS A 147 19.30 -2.18 4.03
N GLY A 148 18.55 -2.18 2.92
CA GLY A 148 17.59 -1.14 2.59
C GLY A 148 16.44 -1.04 3.59
N LEU A 149 15.78 -2.16 3.88
CA LEU A 149 14.78 -2.21 4.95
C LEU A 149 15.39 -1.81 6.30
N ALA A 150 16.57 -2.33 6.64
CA ALA A 150 17.24 -1.99 7.89
C ALA A 150 17.55 -0.50 8.02
N ALA A 151 18.01 0.15 6.94
CA ALA A 151 18.28 1.59 6.91
C ALA A 151 17.00 2.42 7.19
N ALA A 152 15.85 1.99 6.68
CA ALA A 152 14.55 2.63 6.95
C ALA A 152 14.08 2.47 8.40
N LEU A 153 14.62 1.49 9.15
CA LEU A 153 14.31 1.23 10.55
C LEU A 153 15.28 1.91 11.54
N VAL A 154 16.35 2.54 11.05
CA VAL A 154 17.30 3.31 11.88
C VAL A 154 16.68 4.66 12.25
N ARG A 155 16.70 5.02 13.54
CA ARG A 155 16.19 6.32 13.99
C ARG A 155 17.25 7.41 13.76
N PRO A 156 16.84 8.68 13.61
CA PRO A 156 17.79 9.79 13.55
C PRO A 156 18.74 9.80 14.76
N GLY A 157 20.03 9.93 14.49
CA GLY A 157 21.07 10.02 15.52
C GLY A 157 21.48 8.69 16.16
N ASP A 158 20.97 7.56 15.67
CA ASP A 158 21.36 6.24 16.18
C ASP A 158 22.81 5.89 15.83
N ALA A 159 23.50 5.21 16.76
CA ALA A 159 24.76 4.52 16.50
C ALA A 159 24.49 3.10 16.01
N VAL A 160 24.89 2.81 14.77
CA VAL A 160 24.54 1.58 14.06
C VAL A 160 25.77 0.72 13.86
N MET A 161 25.62 -0.59 14.02
CA MET A 161 26.64 -1.58 13.67
C MET A 161 26.07 -2.59 12.68
N ALA A 162 26.76 -2.79 11.56
CA ALA A 162 26.37 -3.76 10.53
C ALA A 162 27.43 -4.86 10.41
N THR A 163 27.05 -6.12 10.62
CA THR A 163 28.01 -7.23 10.66
C THR A 163 28.40 -7.75 9.28
N GLU A 164 27.51 -7.63 8.29
CA GLU A 164 27.66 -8.27 6.96
C GLU A 164 27.67 -7.25 5.80
N ALA A 165 27.91 -5.97 6.07
CA ALA A 165 27.78 -4.91 5.06
C ALA A 165 29.09 -4.55 4.33
N ALA A 166 30.22 -5.21 4.66
CA ALA A 166 31.54 -4.82 4.15
C ALA A 166 31.74 -5.09 2.64
N GLY A 167 31.13 -6.15 2.12
CA GLY A 167 31.23 -6.55 0.71
C GLY A 167 30.41 -5.67 -0.23
N ASP A 168 30.83 -5.59 -1.49
CA ASP A 168 30.07 -5.05 -2.63
C ASP A 168 29.46 -3.65 -2.45
N GLY A 169 29.96 -2.85 -1.50
CA GLY A 169 29.43 -1.51 -1.24
C GLY A 169 28.09 -1.46 -0.50
N VAL A 170 27.61 -2.57 0.06
CA VAL A 170 26.31 -2.66 0.75
C VAL A 170 26.20 -1.69 1.92
N TRP A 171 27.28 -1.46 2.66
CA TRP A 171 27.36 -0.47 3.74
C TRP A 171 26.91 0.95 3.33
N ARG A 172 27.04 1.31 2.04
CA ARG A 172 26.58 2.61 1.53
C ARG A 172 25.08 2.79 1.66
N ILE A 173 24.31 1.70 1.63
CA ILE A 173 22.86 1.75 1.82
C ILE A 173 22.55 2.29 3.21
N VAL A 174 23.12 1.68 4.24
CA VAL A 174 22.91 2.13 5.63
C VAL A 174 23.48 3.54 5.83
N GLN A 175 24.67 3.83 5.31
CA GLN A 175 25.30 5.13 5.49
C GLN A 175 24.51 6.28 4.81
N GLN A 176 24.05 6.08 3.58
CA GLN A 176 23.47 7.14 2.75
C GLN A 176 21.95 7.21 2.85
N GLN A 177 21.28 6.12 3.23
CA GLN A 177 19.82 6.01 3.26
C GLN A 177 19.25 5.93 4.67
N SER A 178 20.09 6.04 5.70
CA SER A 178 19.65 6.21 7.09
C SER A 178 20.11 7.55 7.65
N ARG A 179 19.54 7.92 8.80
CA ARG A 179 19.94 9.12 9.57
C ARG A 179 20.85 8.75 10.76
N CYS A 180 21.63 7.67 10.64
CA CYS A 180 22.59 7.30 11.69
C CYS A 180 23.61 8.41 11.92
N ARG A 181 24.02 8.61 13.18
CA ARG A 181 25.15 9.52 13.50
C ARG A 181 26.50 8.87 13.23
N TRP A 182 26.54 7.55 13.28
CA TRP A 182 27.73 6.73 13.17
C TRP A 182 27.36 5.33 12.70
N LEU A 183 28.15 4.79 11.78
CA LEU A 183 28.05 3.44 11.25
C LEU A 183 29.38 2.70 11.47
N GLY A 184 29.34 1.67 12.30
CA GLY A 184 30.39 0.65 12.38
C GLY A 184 30.11 -0.47 11.40
N VAL A 185 31.09 -0.87 10.60
CA VAL A 185 30.99 -2.03 9.70
C VAL A 185 32.04 -3.05 10.07
N LEU A 186 31.62 -4.27 10.41
CA LEU A 186 32.58 -5.33 10.71
C LEU A 186 33.27 -5.77 9.44
N ALA A 187 34.59 -5.69 9.45
CA ALA A 187 35.42 -6.14 8.35
C ALA A 187 36.75 -6.65 8.90
N SER A 188 37.08 -7.90 8.61
CA SER A 188 38.42 -8.44 8.88
C SER A 188 39.49 -7.75 8.02
N ARG A 189 39.10 -7.24 6.85
CA ARG A 189 39.95 -6.45 5.95
C ARG A 189 39.11 -5.28 5.38
N PRO A 190 39.41 -4.02 5.73
CA PRO A 190 38.62 -2.89 5.28
C PRO A 190 38.81 -2.66 3.76
N PRO A 191 37.73 -2.49 2.97
CA PRO A 191 37.81 -2.30 1.52
C PRO A 191 38.16 -0.85 1.11
N ALA A 192 38.05 0.10 2.04
CA ALA A 192 38.28 1.53 1.81
C ALA A 192 38.73 2.21 3.12
N PRO A 193 39.34 3.41 3.08
CA PRO A 193 39.61 4.18 4.30
C PRO A 193 38.32 4.60 5.01
N SER A 194 38.37 4.73 6.34
CA SER A 194 37.29 5.30 7.15
C SER A 194 37.01 6.74 6.76
N GLN A 195 35.76 7.17 6.92
CA GLN A 195 35.30 8.53 6.62
C GLN A 195 34.53 9.07 7.83
N PRO A 196 34.27 10.38 7.94
CA PRO A 196 33.44 10.91 9.01
C PRO A 196 32.10 10.16 9.10
N GLY A 197 31.78 9.65 10.29
CA GLY A 197 30.57 8.85 10.52
C GLY A 197 30.62 7.38 10.09
N LEU A 198 31.73 6.89 9.51
CA LEU A 198 31.94 5.48 9.14
C LEU A 198 33.23 4.94 9.75
N GLU A 199 33.15 3.85 10.51
CA GLU A 199 34.32 3.16 11.07
C GLU A 199 34.33 1.68 10.68
N TRP A 200 35.48 1.22 10.19
CA TRP A 200 35.72 -0.21 9.96
C TRP A 200 36.17 -0.88 11.26
N ILE A 201 35.37 -1.84 11.73
CA ILE A 201 35.57 -2.50 13.01
C ILE A 201 36.16 -3.88 12.79
N ASN A 202 37.33 -4.14 13.39
CA ASN A 202 37.85 -5.49 13.47
C ASN A 202 36.93 -6.31 14.41
N PRO A 203 36.47 -7.52 14.02
CA PRO A 203 35.62 -8.34 14.86
C PRO A 203 36.12 -8.56 16.31
N ALA A 204 37.44 -8.55 16.53
CA ALA A 204 38.03 -8.67 17.87
C ALA A 204 37.68 -7.51 18.82
N ARG A 205 37.32 -6.33 18.27
CA ARG A 205 36.90 -5.16 19.05
C ARG A 205 35.41 -5.16 19.40
N TRP A 206 34.63 -6.14 18.92
CA TRP A 206 33.19 -6.24 19.20
C TRP A 206 32.83 -6.11 20.70
N PRO A 207 33.57 -6.72 21.64
CA PRO A 207 33.27 -6.58 23.08
C PRO A 207 33.41 -5.15 23.63
N GLU A 208 34.12 -4.24 22.95
CA GLU A 208 34.29 -2.84 23.37
C GLU A 208 32.98 -2.05 23.34
N PHE A 209 31.97 -2.54 22.63
CA PHE A 209 30.72 -1.81 22.35
C PHE A 209 29.56 -2.16 23.31
N SER A 210 29.83 -2.85 24.43
CA SER A 210 28.81 -3.27 25.40
C SER A 210 27.91 -2.11 25.85
N ASP A 211 26.59 -2.25 25.65
CA ASP A 211 25.56 -1.22 25.92
C ASP A 211 25.80 0.17 25.27
N LEU A 212 26.56 0.26 24.17
CA LEU A 212 26.86 1.53 23.49
C LEU A 212 26.05 1.76 22.20
N LEU A 213 25.46 0.71 21.61
CA LEU A 213 24.84 0.76 20.30
C LEU A 213 23.32 0.91 20.36
N ASP A 214 22.78 1.65 19.39
CA ASP A 214 21.35 1.76 19.15
C ASP A 214 20.80 0.67 18.27
N VAL A 215 21.56 0.30 17.24
CA VAL A 215 21.09 -0.65 16.22
C VAL A 215 22.20 -1.63 15.89
N VAL A 216 21.85 -2.92 15.87
CA VAL A 216 22.67 -3.97 15.30
C VAL A 216 21.92 -4.56 14.11
N ILE A 217 22.55 -4.55 12.94
CA ILE A 217 22.03 -5.13 11.70
C ILE A 217 22.84 -6.38 11.41
N THR A 218 22.19 -7.54 11.43
CA THR A 218 22.86 -8.83 11.26
C THR A 218 21.97 -9.87 10.58
N GLN A 219 22.57 -10.97 10.15
CA GLN A 219 21.86 -12.10 9.53
C GLN A 219 22.34 -13.42 10.13
N MET A 220 21.46 -14.42 10.12
CA MET A 220 21.77 -15.76 10.62
C MET A 220 22.02 -16.72 9.47
N ALA A 221 22.99 -17.63 9.67
CA ALA A 221 23.23 -18.73 8.76
C ALA A 221 22.20 -19.84 9.00
N VAL A 222 21.85 -20.58 7.93
CA VAL A 222 20.85 -21.68 7.96
C VAL A 222 21.26 -22.79 8.92
N ASP A 223 22.56 -23.03 9.08
CA ASP A 223 23.14 -24.13 9.87
C ASP A 223 23.64 -23.70 11.26
N ALA A 224 23.19 -22.54 11.77
CA ALA A 224 23.62 -22.08 13.09
C ALA A 224 23.12 -23.02 14.20
N ALA A 225 23.98 -23.93 14.66
CA ALA A 225 23.69 -24.82 15.79
C ALA A 225 23.60 -24.07 17.15
N ASP A 226 24.07 -22.81 17.21
CA ASP A 226 24.14 -21.98 18.42
C ASP A 226 23.42 -20.62 18.22
N TRP A 227 22.10 -20.66 18.10
CA TRP A 227 21.25 -19.45 18.01
C TRP A 227 21.45 -18.54 19.23
N HIS A 228 21.50 -19.15 20.43
CA HIS A 228 21.71 -18.42 21.68
C HIS A 228 23.02 -17.64 21.70
N GLY A 229 24.14 -18.24 21.29
CA GLY A 229 25.44 -17.56 21.24
C GLY A 229 25.45 -16.38 20.28
N LEU A 230 24.89 -16.55 19.07
CA LEU A 230 24.80 -15.49 18.07
C LEU A 230 23.93 -14.32 18.55
N LEU A 231 22.73 -14.62 19.07
CA LEU A 231 21.82 -13.59 19.59
C LEU A 231 22.40 -12.89 20.81
N ARG A 232 23.08 -13.62 21.71
CA ARG A 232 23.77 -13.02 22.85
C ARG A 232 24.87 -12.05 22.42
N ASN A 233 25.66 -12.43 21.41
CA ASN A 233 26.69 -11.55 20.85
C ASN A 233 26.08 -10.29 20.21
N ALA A 234 24.95 -10.41 19.51
CA ALA A 234 24.22 -9.27 18.93
C ALA A 234 23.53 -8.40 19.99
N HIS A 235 23.06 -8.99 21.08
CA HIS A 235 22.39 -8.34 22.20
C HIS A 235 23.34 -7.52 23.09
N ALA A 236 24.53 -8.06 23.39
CA ALA A 236 25.48 -7.47 24.32
C ALA A 236 25.81 -5.98 24.06
N PRO A 237 26.03 -5.53 22.81
CA PRO A 237 26.35 -4.12 22.56
C PRO A 237 25.13 -3.20 22.51
N LEU A 238 23.90 -3.74 22.42
CA LEU A 238 22.69 -2.91 22.37
C LEU A 238 22.43 -2.29 23.73
N ARG A 239 22.13 -0.99 23.78
CA ARG A 239 21.57 -0.37 24.99
C ARG A 239 20.09 -0.71 25.18
N ARG A 240 19.54 -0.45 26.37
CA ARG A 240 18.08 -0.47 26.57
C ARG A 240 17.42 0.46 25.55
N SER A 241 16.33 0.02 24.91
CA SER A 241 15.66 0.62 23.74
C SER A 241 16.37 0.46 22.38
N GLY A 242 17.52 -0.22 22.36
CA GLY A 242 18.25 -0.58 21.14
C GLY A 242 17.49 -1.61 20.31
N ARG A 243 17.72 -1.59 19.00
CA ARG A 243 17.03 -2.39 17.97
C ARG A 243 17.99 -3.42 17.36
N LEU A 244 17.59 -4.67 17.34
CA LEU A 244 18.20 -5.72 16.56
C LEU A 244 17.40 -5.89 15.27
N VAL A 245 18.01 -5.64 14.13
CA VAL A 245 17.45 -5.95 12.81
C VAL A 245 18.10 -7.24 12.31
N LEU A 246 17.32 -8.31 12.30
CA LEU A 246 17.81 -9.68 12.10
C LEU A 246 17.17 -10.30 10.86
N ARG A 247 17.98 -10.75 9.90
CA ARG A 247 17.51 -11.59 8.79
C ARG A 247 17.75 -13.06 9.10
N VAL A 248 16.70 -13.88 8.96
CA VAL A 248 16.73 -15.32 9.15
C VAL A 248 16.24 -16.01 7.88
N PRO A 249 17.10 -16.73 7.14
CA PRO A 249 16.66 -17.52 5.99
C PRO A 249 15.69 -18.64 6.41
N LEU A 250 14.68 -18.90 5.59
CA LEU A 250 13.71 -19.97 5.82
C LEU A 250 14.07 -21.16 4.90
N ALA A 251 14.59 -22.25 5.46
CA ALA A 251 14.80 -23.49 4.71
C ALA A 251 13.50 -24.30 4.61
N HIS A 252 13.32 -25.05 3.51
CA HIS A 252 12.20 -25.98 3.38
C HIS A 252 12.27 -27.06 4.49
N GLY A 253 11.35 -27.02 5.46
CA GLY A 253 11.05 -28.16 6.34
C GLY A 253 11.51 -28.11 7.80
N LEU A 254 11.98 -26.98 8.33
CA LEU A 254 12.14 -26.79 9.79
C LEU A 254 11.25 -25.62 10.23
N ASP A 255 10.67 -25.69 11.44
CA ASP A 255 9.89 -24.59 12.07
C ASP A 255 10.81 -23.83 13.06
N PRO A 256 11.69 -22.91 12.59
CA PRO A 256 12.80 -22.35 13.37
C PRO A 256 12.34 -21.18 14.26
N LEU A 257 11.11 -20.71 14.06
CA LEU A 257 10.61 -19.45 14.62
C LEU A 257 10.26 -19.58 16.09
N SER A 258 9.69 -20.71 16.53
CA SER A 258 9.33 -20.90 17.94
C SER A 258 10.57 -20.88 18.84
N HIS A 259 11.63 -21.59 18.46
CA HIS A 259 12.88 -21.58 19.22
C HIS A 259 13.54 -20.21 19.22
N LEU A 260 13.61 -19.54 18.06
CA LEU A 260 14.12 -18.17 17.93
C LEU A 260 13.40 -17.19 18.85
N VAL A 261 12.06 -17.23 18.90
CA VAL A 261 11.26 -16.38 19.80
C VAL A 261 11.63 -16.62 21.25
N THR A 262 11.74 -17.88 21.69
CA THR A 262 12.17 -18.19 23.06
C THR A 262 13.57 -17.64 23.37
N CYS A 263 14.53 -17.77 22.47
CA CYS A 263 15.88 -17.24 22.67
C CYS A 263 15.90 -15.71 22.79
N LEU A 264 15.07 -15.01 22.00
CA LEU A 264 14.93 -13.56 22.07
C LEU A 264 14.30 -13.12 23.40
N GLU A 265 13.24 -13.79 23.84
CA GLU A 265 12.57 -13.51 25.11
C GLU A 265 13.51 -13.70 26.32
N GLU A 266 14.32 -14.77 26.33
CA GLU A 266 15.33 -15.01 27.37
C GLU A 266 16.42 -13.92 27.44
N LEU A 267 16.65 -13.21 26.33
CA LEU A 267 17.57 -12.08 26.23
C LEU A 267 16.88 -10.72 26.43
N GLU A 268 15.62 -10.69 26.87
CA GLU A 268 14.82 -9.48 27.04
C GLU A 268 14.66 -8.66 25.73
N LEU A 269 14.73 -9.34 24.59
CA LEU A 269 14.47 -8.81 23.25
C LEU A 269 13.03 -9.15 22.84
N VAL A 270 12.20 -8.12 22.67
CA VAL A 270 10.81 -8.30 22.21
C VAL A 270 10.73 -8.01 20.71
N VAL A 271 10.06 -8.88 19.94
CA VAL A 271 9.85 -8.66 18.50
C VAL A 271 8.76 -7.62 18.30
N ASP A 272 9.12 -6.43 17.84
CA ASP A 272 8.17 -5.34 17.57
C ASP A 272 7.49 -5.53 16.20
N ARG A 273 8.28 -5.86 15.17
CA ARG A 273 7.82 -6.00 13.78
C ARG A 273 8.55 -7.13 13.06
N ALA A 274 7.89 -7.73 12.08
CA ALA A 274 8.45 -8.80 11.27
C ALA A 274 7.98 -8.70 9.81
N TRP A 275 8.81 -9.16 8.87
CA TRP A 275 8.50 -9.16 7.44
C TRP A 275 8.91 -10.47 6.78
N TYR A 276 8.07 -11.00 5.90
CA TYR A 276 8.48 -12.02 4.94
C TYR A 276 9.26 -11.36 3.80
N GLN A 277 10.42 -11.92 3.47
CA GLN A 277 11.19 -11.53 2.29
C GLN A 277 10.94 -12.54 1.16
N ARG A 278 10.56 -12.03 -0.01
CA ARG A 278 10.52 -12.77 -1.28
C ARG A 278 11.56 -12.18 -2.22
N THR A 279 12.52 -13.01 -2.61
CA THR A 279 13.64 -12.62 -3.49
C THR A 279 13.25 -12.65 -4.97
N ALA A 280 12.21 -13.40 -5.33
CA ALA A 280 11.61 -13.36 -6.65
C ALA A 280 10.79 -12.07 -6.85
N GLY A 281 11.20 -11.21 -7.80
CA GLY A 281 10.45 -10.01 -8.18
C GLY A 281 11.29 -8.73 -8.23
N ARG A 282 10.65 -7.58 -7.99
CA ARG A 282 11.29 -6.25 -7.97
C ARG A 282 12.23 -6.13 -6.77
N THR A 283 13.31 -5.36 -6.93
CA THR A 283 14.32 -5.10 -5.89
C THR A 283 13.87 -3.98 -4.94
N GLY A 284 14.29 -4.02 -3.68
CA GLY A 284 14.02 -2.97 -2.68
C GLY A 284 12.90 -3.33 -1.71
N LEU A 285 12.17 -2.32 -1.21
CA LEU A 285 11.17 -2.51 -0.16
C LEU A 285 9.99 -3.40 -0.58
N GLU A 286 9.71 -3.52 -1.87
CA GLU A 286 8.64 -4.38 -2.41
C GLU A 286 8.88 -5.89 -2.17
N GLN A 287 10.10 -6.29 -1.82
CA GLN A 287 10.42 -7.66 -1.44
C GLN A 287 9.86 -8.04 -0.06
N PHE A 288 9.48 -7.05 0.76
CA PHE A 288 9.12 -7.25 2.15
C PHE A 288 7.61 -7.09 2.36
N HIS A 289 7.01 -8.12 2.93
CA HIS A 289 5.61 -8.14 3.30
C HIS A 289 5.53 -8.17 4.82
N GLU A 290 5.08 -7.08 5.44
CA GLU A 290 4.96 -6.99 6.90
C GLU A 290 3.94 -8.02 7.39
N ILE A 291 4.33 -8.77 8.43
CA ILE A 291 3.46 -9.70 9.13
C ILE A 291 2.56 -8.88 10.04
N ASP A 292 1.28 -9.23 10.08
CA ASP A 292 0.32 -8.59 10.98
C ASP A 292 0.84 -8.64 12.43
N ARG A 293 0.79 -7.50 13.10
CA ARG A 293 1.43 -7.27 14.42
C ARG A 293 0.77 -8.02 15.56
N GLU A 294 -0.46 -8.51 15.36
CA GLU A 294 -1.19 -9.33 16.33
C GLU A 294 -0.98 -10.83 16.08
N THR A 295 -0.45 -11.21 14.91
CA THR A 295 -0.17 -12.61 14.58
C THR A 295 1.06 -13.10 15.35
N PRO A 296 0.94 -14.16 16.18
CA PRO A 296 2.08 -14.73 16.88
C PRO A 296 3.12 -15.27 15.88
N LEU A 297 4.36 -14.78 15.98
CA LEU A 297 5.44 -15.13 15.05
C LEU A 297 5.69 -16.64 14.99
N ALA A 298 5.54 -17.35 16.12
CA ALA A 298 5.67 -18.80 16.22
C ALA A 298 4.68 -19.57 15.32
N THR A 299 3.55 -18.96 14.99
CA THR A 299 2.49 -19.54 14.14
C THR A 299 2.45 -18.97 12.73
N ALA A 300 3.30 -17.98 12.45
CA ALA A 300 3.33 -17.33 11.16
C ALA A 300 3.83 -18.33 10.09
N ARG A 301 3.03 -18.54 9.04
CA ARG A 301 3.38 -19.38 7.89
C ARG A 301 3.47 -18.51 6.63
N GLY A 302 4.60 -18.56 5.94
CA GLY A 302 4.80 -17.95 4.63
C GLY A 302 5.03 -19.05 3.60
N GLU A 303 3.99 -19.47 2.87
CA GLU A 303 4.05 -20.60 1.92
C GLU A 303 5.04 -20.40 0.75
N SER A 304 5.68 -19.22 0.64
CA SER A 304 6.61 -18.86 -0.44
C SER A 304 7.68 -17.82 -0.05
N ALA A 305 8.01 -17.69 1.23
CA ALA A 305 9.03 -16.73 1.69
C ALA A 305 10.42 -17.37 1.77
N ASP A 306 11.45 -16.65 1.31
CA ASP A 306 12.84 -17.12 1.33
C ASP A 306 13.54 -16.81 2.67
N ALA A 307 13.09 -15.76 3.33
CA ALA A 307 13.61 -15.34 4.62
C ALA A 307 12.53 -14.58 5.42
N ILE A 308 12.77 -14.45 6.72
CA ILE A 308 12.07 -13.53 7.59
C ILE A 308 13.04 -12.47 8.11
N VAL A 309 12.59 -11.23 8.19
CA VAL A 309 13.33 -10.13 8.81
C VAL A 309 12.58 -9.72 10.07
N LEU A 310 13.29 -9.61 11.18
CA LEU A 310 12.75 -9.23 12.49
C LEU A 310 13.34 -7.90 12.93
N LEU A 311 12.50 -7.05 13.49
CA LEU A 311 12.90 -5.92 14.32
C LEU A 311 12.61 -6.29 15.78
N ALA A 312 13.65 -6.64 16.54
CA ALA A 312 13.54 -6.87 17.96
C ALA A 312 14.08 -5.68 18.76
N VAL A 313 13.50 -5.39 19.92
CA VAL A 313 13.87 -4.24 20.76
C VAL A 313 14.31 -4.74 22.13
N LYS A 314 15.49 -4.28 22.59
CA LYS A 314 16.01 -4.60 23.93
C LYS A 314 15.23 -3.81 24.98
N THR A 315 14.49 -4.52 25.83
CA THR A 315 13.62 -3.92 26.85
C THR A 315 14.23 -3.93 28.24
N GLY A 316 15.14 -4.87 28.50
CA GLY A 316 15.89 -4.97 29.74
C GLY A 316 17.24 -4.26 29.72
N GLY A 317 18.03 -4.50 30.75
CA GLY A 317 19.33 -3.84 30.99
C GLY A 317 19.22 -2.45 31.62
N ARG A 318 20.36 -1.76 31.72
CA ARG A 318 20.45 -0.46 32.38
C ARG A 318 19.80 0.62 31.52
N GLY A 319 18.87 1.35 32.14
CA GLY A 319 18.24 2.53 31.57
C GLY A 319 19.21 3.68 31.29
N VAL A 320 18.70 4.69 30.59
CA VAL A 320 19.45 5.92 30.35
C VAL A 320 19.32 6.82 31.57
N THR A 321 20.42 6.94 32.31
CA THR A 321 20.44 7.66 33.60
C THR A 321 20.10 9.14 33.44
N GLN A 322 19.30 9.65 34.36
CA GLN A 322 18.95 11.07 34.46
C GLN A 322 20.19 11.94 34.70
N ASP A 323 20.29 13.05 33.97
CA ASP A 323 21.23 14.14 34.19
C ASP A 323 20.46 15.46 34.42
N PRO A 324 20.16 15.80 35.69
CA PRO A 324 19.45 17.03 36.02
C PRO A 324 20.20 18.32 35.64
N SER A 325 21.49 18.24 35.31
CA SER A 325 22.32 19.40 34.95
C SER A 325 22.27 19.76 33.46
N ALA A 326 21.65 18.91 32.64
CA ALA A 326 21.59 19.10 31.19
C ALA A 326 20.87 20.42 30.81
N GLN A 327 21.59 21.28 30.08
CA GLN A 327 21.09 22.56 29.58
C GLN A 327 20.64 22.43 28.12
N VAL A 328 19.46 21.85 27.93
CA VAL A 328 18.82 21.71 26.61
C VAL A 328 17.36 22.19 26.69
N PRO A 329 16.77 22.62 25.56
CA PRO A 329 15.35 22.97 25.50
C PRO A 329 14.46 21.84 26.02
N ASN A 330 13.36 22.19 26.69
CA ASN A 330 12.42 21.25 27.31
C ASN A 330 11.88 20.22 26.31
N ILE A 331 11.72 20.60 25.05
CA ILE A 331 11.23 19.72 23.98
C ILE A 331 12.11 18.48 23.72
N ILE A 332 13.39 18.53 24.11
CA ILE A 332 14.37 17.45 23.97
C ILE A 332 15.07 17.09 25.29
N ALA A 333 14.64 17.65 26.42
CA ALA A 333 15.25 17.46 27.73
C ALA A 333 14.94 16.11 28.41
N PHE A 334 14.86 15.03 27.63
CA PHE A 334 14.48 13.71 28.13
C PHE A 334 15.43 13.20 29.22
N HIS A 335 16.73 13.36 29.01
CA HIS A 335 17.76 12.99 30.00
C HIS A 335 17.68 13.83 31.28
N ARG A 336 17.17 15.05 31.21
CA ARG A 336 17.04 15.92 32.38
C ARG A 336 15.84 15.53 33.23
N ASP A 337 14.72 15.22 32.59
CA ASP A 337 13.43 15.17 33.27
C ASP A 337 12.90 13.74 33.56
N TYR A 338 13.31 12.73 32.79
CA TYR A 338 12.96 11.33 33.05
C TYR A 338 13.95 10.68 34.00
N GLN A 339 13.46 9.77 34.85
CA GLN A 339 14.31 8.88 35.65
C GLN A 339 15.06 7.90 34.74
N ASP A 340 14.37 7.40 33.72
CA ASP A 340 14.95 6.65 32.61
C ASP A 340 14.49 7.19 31.24
N ALA A 341 15.39 7.92 30.56
CA ALA A 341 15.08 8.50 29.27
C ALA A 341 14.86 7.46 28.14
N SER A 342 15.22 6.18 28.34
CA SER A 342 14.93 5.12 27.37
C SER A 342 13.42 4.86 27.22
N VAL A 343 12.61 5.21 28.23
CA VAL A 343 11.14 5.13 28.17
C VAL A 343 10.59 5.91 26.97
N VAL A 344 11.21 7.04 26.62
CA VAL A 344 10.76 7.88 25.50
C VAL A 344 10.83 7.10 24.18
N ARG A 345 11.94 6.39 23.94
CA ARG A 345 12.18 5.56 22.76
C ARG A 345 11.49 4.19 22.82
N LEU A 346 11.00 3.76 23.98
CA LEU A 346 10.26 2.51 24.13
C LEU A 346 8.76 2.71 23.89
N ILE A 347 8.13 3.73 24.50
CA ILE A 347 6.66 3.84 24.52
C ILE A 347 6.08 5.21 24.10
N VAL A 348 6.90 6.28 24.02
CA VAL A 348 6.38 7.65 23.83
C VAL A 348 6.48 8.14 22.38
N SER A 349 7.70 8.28 21.86
CA SER A 349 7.99 9.03 20.64
C SER A 349 7.52 8.27 19.39
N MET A 350 6.57 8.81 18.62
CA MET A 350 6.06 8.14 17.41
C MET A 350 7.15 8.00 16.35
N GLY A 351 7.23 6.83 15.70
CA GLY A 351 8.32 6.47 14.77
C GLY A 351 9.56 5.90 15.47
N GLU A 352 9.77 6.22 16.75
CA GLU A 352 10.85 5.65 17.55
C GLU A 352 10.36 4.55 18.50
N ARG A 353 9.20 4.70 19.12
CA ARG A 353 8.63 3.74 20.06
C ARG A 353 8.31 2.40 19.41
N ILE A 354 8.10 1.39 20.26
CA ILE A 354 7.49 0.12 19.87
C ILE A 354 6.11 0.37 19.26
N GLU A 355 5.90 -0.22 18.10
CA GLU A 355 4.70 -0.07 17.30
C GLU A 355 3.61 -1.09 17.66
N SER A 356 3.99 -2.28 18.14
CA SER A 356 3.06 -3.29 18.66
C SER A 356 2.25 -2.74 19.86
N PRO A 357 0.91 -2.61 19.75
CA PRO A 357 0.07 -2.09 20.82
C PRO A 357 0.13 -2.95 22.09
N VAL A 358 0.15 -4.29 21.92
CA VAL A 358 0.20 -5.26 23.01
C VAL A 358 1.50 -5.12 23.81
N LEU A 359 2.65 -5.13 23.13
CA LEU A 359 3.95 -4.98 23.78
C LEU A 359 4.11 -3.61 24.43
N ARG A 360 3.67 -2.54 23.75
CA ARG A 360 3.71 -1.18 24.29
C ARG A 360 2.86 -1.05 25.56
N ARG A 361 1.69 -1.70 25.61
CA ARG A 361 0.84 -1.74 26.81
C ARG A 361 1.51 -2.48 27.97
N GLN A 362 2.12 -3.64 27.70
CA GLN A 362 2.84 -4.41 28.72
C GLN A 362 4.00 -3.60 29.31
N LEU A 363 4.81 -2.96 28.45
CA LEU A 363 5.91 -2.10 28.88
C LEU A 363 5.42 -0.87 29.65
N ALA A 364 4.33 -0.23 29.20
CA ALA A 364 3.75 0.89 29.93
C ALA A 364 3.28 0.49 31.33
N ARG A 365 2.67 -0.70 31.51
CA ARG A 365 2.34 -1.22 32.86
C ARG A 365 3.59 -1.43 33.70
N SER A 366 4.63 -2.06 33.15
CA SER A 366 5.89 -2.28 33.85
C SER A 366 6.56 -0.97 34.28
N VAL A 367 6.55 0.06 33.42
CA VAL A 367 7.05 1.40 33.76
C VAL A 367 6.19 2.03 34.85
N LEU A 368 4.85 1.92 34.76
CA LEU A 368 3.93 2.45 35.76
C LEU A 368 4.20 1.85 37.15
N ASP A 369 4.42 0.53 37.22
CA ASP A 369 4.62 -0.23 38.47
C ASP A 369 5.99 0.02 39.11
N SER A 370 7.00 0.40 38.32
CA SER A 370 8.39 0.57 38.78
C SER A 370 8.82 2.03 38.98
N SER A 371 8.07 3.00 38.43
CA SER A 371 8.41 4.43 38.51
C SER A 371 7.76 5.14 39.70
N SER A 372 8.37 6.25 40.13
CA SER A 372 7.77 7.10 41.17
C SER A 372 6.46 7.73 40.67
N PRO A 373 5.37 7.77 41.46
CA PRO A 373 4.09 8.37 41.05
C PRO A 373 4.16 9.84 40.61
N THR A 374 5.21 10.56 41.00
CA THR A 374 5.43 11.98 40.66
C THR A 374 6.42 12.19 39.51
N SER A 375 6.93 11.11 38.91
CA SER A 375 7.94 11.15 37.84
C SER A 375 7.32 11.34 36.46
N ALA A 376 8.13 11.84 35.52
CA ALA A 376 7.76 11.92 34.11
C ALA A 376 7.50 10.53 33.48
N ASP A 377 8.24 9.51 33.91
CA ASP A 377 8.11 8.11 33.49
C ASP A 377 6.71 7.57 33.80
N HIS A 378 6.22 7.85 35.02
CA HIS A 378 4.87 7.48 35.46
C HIS A 378 3.80 8.20 34.64
N GLY A 379 3.96 9.52 34.44
CA GLY A 379 3.05 10.30 33.60
C GLY A 379 2.98 9.81 32.14
N ALA A 380 4.13 9.43 31.58
CA ALA A 380 4.23 8.85 30.24
C ALA A 380 3.47 7.51 30.15
N ALA A 381 3.71 6.61 31.11
CA ALA A 381 3.06 5.31 31.17
C ALA A 381 1.54 5.43 31.32
N LEU A 382 1.05 6.29 32.23
CA LEU A 382 -0.38 6.58 32.36
C LEU A 382 -0.98 7.05 31.05
N CYS A 383 -0.30 7.97 30.35
CA CYS A 383 -0.79 8.54 29.11
C CYS A 383 -0.90 7.48 28.01
N VAL A 384 0.10 6.61 27.87
CA VAL A 384 0.07 5.49 26.93
C VAL A 384 -1.10 4.55 27.24
N LEU A 385 -1.32 4.18 28.50
CA LEU A 385 -2.41 3.30 28.90
C LEU A 385 -3.79 3.93 28.70
N LEU A 386 -3.91 5.24 28.87
CA LEU A 386 -5.17 5.96 28.70
C LEU A 386 -5.61 6.05 27.23
N TYR A 387 -4.65 6.08 26.29
CA TYR A 387 -4.91 6.04 24.85
C TYR A 387 -5.07 4.61 24.30
N ASP A 388 -4.75 3.58 25.09
CA ASP A 388 -4.89 2.19 24.68
C ASP A 388 -6.32 1.68 24.98
N ALA A 389 -7.03 1.27 23.92
CA ALA A 389 -8.44 0.89 24.01
C ALA A 389 -8.72 -0.27 24.97
N GLU A 390 -7.81 -1.25 25.07
CA GLU A 390 -8.01 -2.42 25.95
C GLU A 390 -7.65 -2.10 27.40
N ALA A 391 -6.60 -1.30 27.63
CA ALA A 391 -6.23 -0.83 28.97
C ALA A 391 -7.31 0.09 29.54
N ALA A 392 -7.90 0.96 28.72
CA ALA A 392 -8.99 1.86 29.08
C ALA A 392 -10.38 1.25 28.86
N ALA A 393 -10.55 -0.07 28.90
CA ALA A 393 -11.86 -0.73 28.78
C ALA A 393 -12.46 -1.11 30.15
N GLY A 394 -13.79 -0.97 30.26
CA GLY A 394 -14.56 -1.41 31.44
C GLY A 394 -14.07 -0.81 32.76
N ASP A 395 -14.17 -1.58 33.84
CA ASP A 395 -13.84 -1.13 35.21
C ASP A 395 -12.36 -0.71 35.38
N LYS A 396 -11.45 -1.20 34.52
CA LYS A 396 -10.03 -0.81 34.53
C LYS A 396 -9.84 0.66 34.19
N ARG A 397 -10.76 1.25 33.42
CA ARG A 397 -10.74 2.66 33.05
C ARG A 397 -10.84 3.56 34.28
N GLU A 398 -11.77 3.27 35.20
CA GLU A 398 -11.99 4.11 36.38
C GLU A 398 -10.77 4.14 37.30
N VAL A 399 -10.05 3.01 37.42
CA VAL A 399 -8.77 2.94 38.14
C VAL A 399 -7.72 3.83 37.49
N LEU A 400 -7.60 3.79 36.16
CA LEU A 400 -6.67 4.65 35.42
C LEU A 400 -7.05 6.13 35.57
N LEU A 401 -8.34 6.48 35.46
CA LEU A 401 -8.82 7.85 35.62
C LEU A 401 -8.58 8.39 37.03
N ALA A 402 -8.71 7.56 38.07
CA ALA A 402 -8.38 7.93 39.44
C ALA A 402 -6.87 8.22 39.62
N ALA A 403 -6.01 7.37 39.05
CA ALA A 403 -4.55 7.59 39.06
C ALA A 403 -4.17 8.88 38.31
N VAL A 404 -4.82 9.13 37.16
CA VAL A 404 -4.68 10.38 36.40
C VAL A 404 -5.09 11.58 37.23
N TRP A 405 -6.23 11.52 37.92
CA TRP A 405 -6.68 12.64 38.75
C TRP A 405 -5.67 12.98 39.84
N HIS A 406 -5.09 11.97 40.50
CA HIS A 406 -4.01 12.18 41.46
C HIS A 406 -2.80 12.85 40.79
N TYR A 407 -2.32 12.33 39.67
CA TYR A 407 -1.15 12.86 38.97
C TYR A 407 -1.32 14.32 38.50
N ILE A 408 -2.50 14.69 37.98
CA ILE A 408 -2.74 16.05 37.45
C ILE A 408 -3.03 17.10 38.52
N THR A 409 -3.23 16.68 39.78
CA THR A 409 -3.48 17.59 40.91
C THR A 409 -2.24 17.92 41.72
N GLU A 410 -1.19 17.10 41.60
CA GLU A 410 0.12 17.37 42.19
C GLU A 410 0.86 18.54 41.47
N PRO A 411 1.74 19.28 42.17
CA PRO A 411 2.62 20.25 41.53
C PRO A 411 3.60 19.58 40.56
N ALA A 412 3.83 20.20 39.40
CA ALA A 412 4.80 19.69 38.44
C ALA A 412 6.24 19.83 38.97
N ALA A 413 6.92 18.69 39.16
CA ALA A 413 8.31 18.67 39.64
C ALA A 413 9.33 19.16 38.59
N ASN A 414 9.00 19.04 37.30
CA ASN A 414 9.80 19.53 36.19
C ASN A 414 8.90 19.82 34.96
N PRO A 415 9.42 20.49 33.90
CA PRO A 415 8.63 20.84 32.72
C PRO A 415 7.98 19.63 32.02
N THR A 416 8.63 18.47 31.98
CA THR A 416 8.07 17.27 31.36
C THR A 416 6.91 16.68 32.18
N VAL A 417 6.94 16.77 33.51
CA VAL A 417 5.77 16.41 34.34
C VAL A 417 4.56 17.26 33.95
N LEU A 418 4.73 18.58 33.78
CA LEU A 418 3.67 19.48 33.31
C LEU A 418 3.14 19.05 31.93
N ARG A 419 4.02 18.70 30.98
CA ARG A 419 3.63 18.17 29.67
C ARG A 419 2.70 16.97 29.80
N TRP A 420 3.01 16.04 30.71
CA TRP A 420 2.16 14.88 30.96
C TRP A 420 0.85 15.25 31.64
N GLN A 421 0.87 16.16 32.60
CA GLN A 421 -0.37 16.62 33.26
C GLN A 421 -1.37 17.22 32.26
N VAL A 422 -0.88 18.07 31.35
CA VAL A 422 -1.70 18.66 30.27
C VAL A 422 -2.26 17.56 29.37
N SER A 423 -1.41 16.61 28.95
CA SER A 423 -1.79 15.53 28.05
C SER A 423 -2.80 14.56 28.67
N LEU A 424 -2.62 14.22 29.96
CA LEU A 424 -3.48 13.34 30.72
C LEU A 424 -4.85 13.96 30.99
N ALA A 425 -4.89 15.23 31.40
CA ALA A 425 -6.15 15.95 31.57
C ALA A 425 -6.95 16.02 30.26
N PHE A 426 -6.26 16.29 29.15
CA PHE A 426 -6.87 16.30 27.82
C PHE A 426 -7.41 14.91 27.44
N ALA A 427 -6.60 13.86 27.58
CA ALA A 427 -6.98 12.49 27.23
C ALA A 427 -8.16 11.97 28.08
N ALA A 428 -8.17 12.23 29.38
CA ALA A 428 -9.28 11.91 30.27
C ALA A 428 -10.57 12.63 29.86
N ALA A 429 -10.48 13.92 29.48
CA ALA A 429 -11.62 14.67 28.96
C ALA A 429 -12.21 14.03 27.68
N GLN A 430 -11.37 13.49 26.79
CA GLN A 430 -11.85 12.81 25.59
C GLN A 430 -12.64 11.55 25.92
N LEU A 431 -12.18 10.78 26.91
CA LEU A 431 -12.87 9.55 27.33
C LEU A 431 -14.24 9.87 27.92
N TYR A 432 -14.33 10.83 28.84
CA TYR A 432 -15.62 11.27 29.36
C TYR A 432 -16.54 11.82 28.28
N GLN A 433 -16.00 12.58 27.33
CA GLN A 433 -16.78 13.09 26.20
C GLN A 433 -17.33 11.95 25.33
N ALA A 434 -16.53 10.92 25.05
CA ALA A 434 -16.95 9.75 24.28
C ALA A 434 -18.04 8.94 25.01
N ASP A 435 -18.01 8.91 26.35
CA ASP A 435 -19.02 8.26 27.18
C ASP A 435 -20.29 9.12 27.37
N GLY A 436 -20.33 10.34 26.82
CA GLY A 436 -21.45 11.28 27.00
C GLY A 436 -21.47 12.00 28.35
N ARG A 437 -20.43 11.86 29.17
CA ARG A 437 -20.20 12.57 30.44
C ARG A 437 -19.64 13.97 30.19
N LEU A 438 -20.48 14.82 29.59
CA LEU A 438 -20.06 16.09 29.00
C LEU A 438 -19.60 17.13 30.03
N GLU A 439 -20.15 17.09 31.24
CA GLU A 439 -19.80 17.98 32.34
C GLU A 439 -18.39 17.70 32.85
N GLU A 440 -18.06 16.44 33.14
CA GLU A 440 -16.71 16.04 33.56
C GLU A 440 -15.69 16.30 32.45
N ALA A 441 -16.06 16.05 31.19
CA ALA A 441 -15.23 16.41 30.05
C ALA A 441 -14.98 17.93 30.00
N ALA A 442 -16.02 18.75 30.20
CA ALA A 442 -15.90 20.20 30.18
C ALA A 442 -15.01 20.73 31.31
N GLU A 443 -15.11 20.18 32.52
CA GLU A 443 -14.24 20.53 33.66
C GLU A 443 -12.76 20.24 33.36
N LEU A 444 -12.46 19.07 32.79
CA LEU A 444 -11.09 18.72 32.42
C LEU A 444 -10.58 19.55 31.25
N TYR A 445 -11.39 19.85 30.22
CA TYR A 445 -10.98 20.78 29.16
C TYR A 445 -10.71 22.20 29.71
N GLN A 446 -11.51 22.67 30.68
CA GLN A 446 -11.23 23.92 31.37
C GLN A 446 -9.91 23.87 32.14
N ARG A 447 -9.60 22.74 32.79
CA ARG A 447 -8.31 22.52 33.46
C ARG A 447 -7.15 22.54 32.46
N VAL A 448 -7.30 21.91 31.29
CA VAL A 448 -6.30 21.97 30.21
C VAL A 448 -6.01 23.43 29.83
N LEU A 449 -7.04 24.25 29.66
CA LEU A 449 -6.91 25.68 29.36
C LEU A 449 -6.36 26.54 30.50
N ALA A 450 -6.22 25.98 31.71
CA ALA A 450 -5.70 26.68 32.88
C ALA A 450 -4.19 26.41 33.12
N PHE A 451 -3.62 25.37 32.50
CA PHE A 451 -2.17 25.14 32.56
C PHE A 451 -1.41 26.22 31.80
N ASP A 452 -0.32 26.72 32.37
CA ASP A 452 0.62 27.56 31.65
C ASP A 452 1.60 26.72 30.82
N VAL A 453 1.19 26.38 29.60
CA VAL A 453 1.98 25.51 28.72
C VAL A 453 3.33 26.10 28.30
N LEU A 454 3.53 27.42 28.43
CA LEU A 454 4.83 28.05 28.14
C LEU A 454 5.92 27.65 29.14
N ALA A 455 5.55 27.17 30.34
CA ALA A 455 6.52 26.61 31.28
C ALA A 455 7.15 25.29 30.77
N PHE A 456 6.60 24.71 29.69
CA PHE A 456 7.25 23.65 28.93
C PHE A 456 7.63 24.13 27.53
N SER A 457 6.67 24.40 26.66
CA SER A 457 6.91 24.81 25.27
C SER A 457 5.62 25.27 24.59
N PRO A 458 5.69 26.22 23.63
CA PRO A 458 4.56 26.58 22.77
C PRO A 458 3.93 25.39 22.02
N LEU A 459 4.67 24.30 21.79
CA LEU A 459 4.19 23.11 21.09
C LEU A 459 3.07 22.37 21.85
N LEU A 460 2.97 22.53 23.17
CA LEU A 460 1.83 22.01 23.95
C LEU A 460 0.52 22.74 23.66
N GLY A 461 0.57 23.84 22.92
CA GLY A 461 -0.59 24.54 22.36
C GLY A 461 -1.56 23.60 21.64
N THR A 462 -1.06 22.51 21.07
CA THR A 462 -1.90 21.51 20.39
C THR A 462 -2.96 20.89 21.30
N LYS A 463 -2.75 20.88 22.63
CA LYS A 463 -3.74 20.41 23.60
C LYS A 463 -4.66 21.53 24.07
N THR A 464 -4.16 22.75 24.26
CA THR A 464 -4.97 23.87 24.74
C THR A 464 -5.93 24.37 23.67
N THR A 465 -5.50 24.56 22.42
CA THR A 465 -6.41 24.97 21.33
C THR A 465 -7.47 23.91 21.02
N ALA A 466 -7.07 22.63 21.01
CA ALA A 466 -8.01 21.52 20.84
C ALA A 466 -9.02 21.42 22.02
N ALA A 467 -8.57 21.65 23.26
CA ALA A 467 -9.47 21.69 24.42
C ALA A 467 -10.47 22.84 24.32
N ALA A 468 -10.04 24.01 23.86
CA ALA A 468 -10.92 25.15 23.61
C ALA A 468 -12.00 24.83 22.57
N ALA A 469 -11.59 24.19 21.45
CA ALA A 469 -12.52 23.78 20.39
C ALA A 469 -13.60 22.86 20.95
N ARG A 470 -13.19 21.79 21.64
CA ARG A 470 -14.10 20.77 22.18
C ARG A 470 -14.99 21.31 23.30
N LEU A 471 -14.44 22.09 24.22
CA LEU A 471 -15.22 22.76 25.25
C LEU A 471 -16.29 23.66 24.61
N GLY A 472 -15.91 24.43 23.58
CA GLY A 472 -16.86 25.28 22.88
C GLY A 472 -17.98 24.47 22.21
N TRP A 473 -17.65 23.33 21.58
CA TRP A 473 -18.66 22.45 20.99
C TRP A 473 -19.60 21.81 22.02
N ILE A 474 -19.07 21.40 23.18
CA ILE A 474 -19.90 20.90 24.28
C ILE A 474 -20.90 21.99 24.72
N ARG A 475 -20.43 23.21 25.00
CA ARG A 475 -21.30 24.31 25.42
C ARG A 475 -22.30 24.74 24.35
N PHE A 476 -21.89 24.70 23.08
CA PHE A 476 -22.76 24.99 21.95
C PHE A 476 -23.87 23.94 21.82
N GLY A 477 -23.55 22.65 21.94
CA GLY A 477 -24.52 21.55 21.95
C GLY A 477 -25.51 21.63 23.12
N GLN A 478 -25.10 22.19 24.24
CA GLN A 478 -25.96 22.50 25.40
C GLN A 478 -26.83 23.75 25.21
N GLY A 479 -26.78 24.41 24.04
CA GLY A 479 -27.51 25.65 23.75
C GLY A 479 -26.89 26.91 24.36
N ASN A 480 -25.73 26.81 25.03
CA ASN A 480 -25.04 27.94 25.64
C ASN A 480 -24.01 28.53 24.67
N VAL A 481 -24.52 29.30 23.70
CA VAL A 481 -23.69 29.92 22.65
C VAL A 481 -22.67 30.90 23.23
N ASP A 482 -23.01 31.64 24.29
CA ASP A 482 -22.08 32.59 24.92
C ASP A 482 -20.88 31.87 25.56
N ALA A 483 -21.12 30.79 26.32
CA ALA A 483 -20.05 29.99 26.89
C ALA A 483 -19.21 29.29 25.80
N ALA A 484 -19.83 28.86 24.70
CA ALA A 484 -19.13 28.31 23.55
C ALA A 484 -18.15 29.32 22.95
N ARG A 485 -18.63 30.55 22.71
CA ARG A 485 -17.83 31.65 22.16
C ARG A 485 -16.72 32.07 23.11
N MET A 486 -16.96 32.07 24.43
CA MET A 486 -15.90 32.31 25.41
C MET A 486 -14.80 31.26 25.33
N ALA A 487 -15.15 29.98 25.21
CA ALA A 487 -14.17 28.91 25.06
C ALA A 487 -13.34 29.08 23.78
N TRP A 488 -13.99 29.29 22.63
CA TRP A 488 -13.28 29.48 21.35
C TRP A 488 -12.41 30.74 21.35
N SER A 489 -12.88 31.85 21.93
CA SER A 489 -12.09 33.07 22.07
C SER A 489 -10.84 32.83 22.90
N ARG A 490 -10.94 32.11 24.03
CA ARG A 490 -9.78 31.75 24.85
C ARG A 490 -8.76 30.92 24.07
N GLY A 491 -9.21 29.96 23.26
CA GLY A 491 -8.30 29.17 22.43
C GLY A 491 -7.60 29.99 21.35
N LEU A 492 -8.29 30.96 20.75
CA LEU A 492 -7.70 31.87 19.76
C LEU A 492 -6.68 32.83 20.42
N ASP A 493 -7.00 33.37 21.60
CA ASP A 493 -6.10 34.19 22.40
C ASP A 493 -4.85 33.41 22.82
N GLU A 494 -5.01 32.12 23.15
CA GLU A 494 -3.92 31.22 23.47
C GLU A 494 -3.00 31.00 22.26
N ALA A 495 -3.55 30.67 21.08
CA ALA A 495 -2.75 30.54 19.86
C ALA A 495 -1.94 31.83 19.53
N ARG A 496 -2.53 33.00 19.77
CA ARG A 496 -1.83 34.29 19.67
C ARG A 496 -0.71 34.40 20.72
N ARG A 497 -0.96 34.03 21.98
CA ARG A 497 0.04 34.07 23.06
C ARG A 497 1.25 33.17 22.76
N LEU A 498 1.00 31.98 22.22
CA LEU A 498 2.03 30.99 21.91
C LEU A 498 2.89 31.42 20.71
N SER A 499 2.32 32.06 19.70
CA SER A 499 3.10 32.56 18.55
C SER A 499 3.82 33.88 18.79
N ALA A 500 3.42 34.63 19.80
CA ALA A 500 4.07 35.89 20.18
C ALA A 500 5.40 35.70 20.93
N GLN A 501 5.87 34.47 21.15
CA GLN A 501 7.16 34.22 21.80
C GLN A 501 8.30 34.74 20.92
N ALA A 502 9.17 35.57 21.51
CA ALA A 502 10.31 36.14 20.80
C ALA A 502 11.47 35.15 20.65
N ASP A 503 11.64 34.23 21.61
CA ASP A 503 12.60 33.13 21.54
C ASP A 503 11.89 31.84 21.12
N TRP A 504 12.38 31.24 20.05
CA TRP A 504 11.86 29.99 19.49
C TRP A 504 12.72 28.78 19.85
N SER A 505 13.67 28.90 20.79
CA SER A 505 14.45 27.78 21.31
C SER A 505 13.57 26.62 21.80
N GLU A 506 12.47 26.91 22.48
CA GLU A 506 11.48 25.91 22.91
C GLU A 506 10.48 25.50 21.81
N VAL A 507 10.60 26.07 20.61
CA VAL A 507 9.87 25.65 19.41
C VAL A 507 10.78 24.76 18.59
N VAL A 508 11.88 25.29 18.06
CA VAL A 508 12.73 24.63 17.05
C VAL A 508 14.01 24.01 17.60
N ALA A 509 14.32 24.18 18.89
CA ALA A 509 15.63 23.92 19.47
C ALA A 509 16.73 24.80 18.85
N ASP A 510 17.61 24.23 18.02
CA ASP A 510 18.67 24.97 17.33
C ASP A 510 18.14 25.55 15.99
N PRO A 511 18.10 26.88 15.79
CA PRO A 511 17.69 27.45 14.51
C PRO A 511 18.57 27.06 13.32
N ALA A 512 19.83 26.68 13.54
CA ALA A 512 20.73 26.21 12.49
C ALA A 512 20.50 24.71 12.15
N ALA A 513 19.91 23.95 13.07
CA ALA A 513 19.64 22.53 12.93
C ALA A 513 18.32 22.16 13.65
N PRO A 514 17.16 22.65 13.16
CA PRO A 514 15.92 22.58 13.91
C PRO A 514 15.38 21.15 14.01
N GLU A 515 14.69 20.88 15.11
CA GLU A 515 14.05 19.59 15.34
C GLU A 515 12.93 19.34 14.31
N THR A 516 12.99 18.22 13.60
CA THR A 516 12.09 17.98 12.44
C THR A 516 10.61 17.83 12.81
N PHE A 517 10.30 17.55 14.07
CA PHE A 517 8.92 17.40 14.55
C PHE A 517 8.28 18.74 14.99
N SER A 518 9.08 19.77 15.25
CA SER A 518 8.65 20.99 15.97
C SER A 518 7.64 21.86 15.21
N MET A 519 8.05 22.38 14.05
CA MET A 519 7.24 23.30 13.24
C MET A 519 5.91 22.67 12.78
N PRO A 520 5.84 21.38 12.41
CA PRO A 520 4.56 20.72 12.18
C PRO A 520 3.60 20.79 13.37
N GLU A 521 4.08 20.60 14.60
CA GLU A 521 3.24 20.70 15.80
C GLU A 521 2.73 22.14 16.02
N LEU A 522 3.56 23.16 15.80
CA LEU A 522 3.12 24.56 15.88
C LEU A 522 2.11 24.90 14.78
N ALA A 523 2.27 24.36 13.57
CA ALA A 523 1.32 24.53 12.48
C ALA A 523 -0.06 23.95 12.84
N VAL A 524 -0.12 22.84 13.57
CA VAL A 524 -1.38 22.28 14.09
C VAL A 524 -2.08 23.25 15.05
N VAL A 525 -1.34 23.98 15.88
CA VAL A 525 -1.91 25.01 16.76
C VAL A 525 -2.63 26.10 15.92
N MET A 526 -2.01 26.53 14.82
CA MET A 526 -2.57 27.56 13.95
C MET A 526 -3.75 27.06 13.11
N ASP A 527 -3.70 25.82 12.65
CA ASP A 527 -4.80 25.17 11.93
C ASP A 527 -6.05 25.10 12.82
N GLU A 528 -5.90 24.64 14.07
CA GLU A 528 -6.98 24.65 15.07
C GLU A 528 -7.49 26.08 15.35
N ALA A 529 -6.59 27.07 15.45
CA ALA A 529 -6.98 28.47 15.64
C ALA A 529 -7.83 29.01 14.47
N GLY A 530 -7.57 28.57 13.23
CA GLY A 530 -8.41 28.86 12.07
C GLY A 530 -9.83 28.31 12.22
N GLY A 531 -9.96 27.08 12.75
CA GLY A 531 -11.26 26.47 13.10
C GLY A 531 -12.01 27.27 14.18
N LEU A 532 -11.31 27.65 15.25
CA LEU A 532 -11.86 28.48 16.33
C LEU A 532 -12.37 29.83 15.83
N ALA A 533 -11.58 30.52 14.99
CA ALA A 533 -11.95 31.79 14.38
C ALA A 533 -13.20 31.65 13.49
N THR A 534 -13.31 30.54 12.76
CA THR A 534 -14.46 30.24 11.92
C THR A 534 -15.72 29.99 12.75
N ALA A 535 -15.62 29.21 13.83
CA ALA A 535 -16.72 28.99 14.76
C ALA A 535 -17.21 30.31 15.38
N LEU A 536 -16.28 31.19 15.80
CA LEU A 536 -16.60 32.54 16.30
C LEU A 536 -17.29 33.41 15.24
N ARG A 537 -16.86 33.34 13.98
CA ARG A 537 -17.44 34.12 12.89
C ARG A 537 -18.86 33.67 12.56
N VAL A 538 -19.06 32.36 12.36
CA VAL A 538 -20.36 31.80 11.94
C VAL A 538 -21.39 31.92 13.06
N THR A 539 -20.99 31.75 14.33
CA THR A 539 -21.92 31.94 15.46
C THR A 539 -22.26 33.39 15.77
N ALA A 540 -21.59 34.36 15.13
CA ALA A 540 -21.96 35.77 15.20
C ALA A 540 -23.04 36.15 14.16
N GLU A 541 -23.42 35.23 13.27
CA GLU A 541 -24.40 35.50 12.22
C GLU A 541 -25.84 35.31 12.71
N SER A 542 -26.76 36.06 12.08
CA SER A 542 -28.20 35.89 12.28
C SER A 542 -28.88 35.60 10.94
N PRO A 543 -29.65 34.51 10.81
CA PRO A 543 -29.87 33.48 11.84
C PRO A 543 -28.63 32.62 12.09
N LEU A 544 -28.51 32.06 13.30
CA LEU A 544 -27.49 31.07 13.64
C LEU A 544 -27.68 29.82 12.76
N ARG A 545 -26.59 29.33 12.17
CA ARG A 545 -26.58 28.13 11.31
C ARG A 545 -25.67 27.06 11.92
N PRO A 546 -26.20 26.20 12.83
CA PRO A 546 -25.39 25.23 13.57
C PRO A 546 -24.58 24.27 12.69
N GLY A 547 -25.17 23.74 11.61
CA GLY A 547 -24.49 22.82 10.70
C GLY A 547 -23.30 23.45 9.97
N ILE A 548 -23.44 24.70 9.53
CA ILE A 548 -22.34 25.46 8.89
C ILE A 548 -21.26 25.81 9.91
N ALA A 549 -21.65 26.15 11.15
CA ALA A 549 -20.69 26.40 12.21
C ALA A 549 -19.85 25.15 12.49
N TRP A 550 -20.49 23.99 12.61
CA TRP A 550 -19.81 22.71 12.79
C TRP A 550 -18.89 22.37 11.63
N GLN A 551 -19.38 22.48 10.38
CA GLN A 551 -18.58 22.20 9.19
C GLN A 551 -17.36 23.11 9.11
N GLY A 552 -17.57 24.43 9.14
CA GLY A 552 -16.47 25.40 9.02
C GLY A 552 -15.48 25.33 10.18
N GLY A 553 -15.97 25.19 11.41
CA GLY A 553 -15.11 25.13 12.60
C GLY A 553 -14.33 23.82 12.74
N ASN A 554 -14.72 22.74 12.06
CA ASN A 554 -13.99 21.47 12.02
C ASN A 554 -13.29 21.23 10.68
N HIS A 555 -13.27 22.20 9.76
CA HIS A 555 -12.62 22.09 8.44
C HIS A 555 -11.11 22.41 8.51
N THR A 556 -10.41 21.82 9.47
CA THR A 556 -8.95 21.96 9.63
C THR A 556 -8.22 21.15 8.55
N TRP A 557 -7.00 21.54 8.17
CA TRP A 557 -6.17 20.80 7.21
C TRP A 557 -5.94 19.37 7.69
N LYS A 558 -5.73 19.20 9.00
CA LYS A 558 -5.60 17.88 9.61
C LYS A 558 -6.86 17.02 9.43
N ALA A 559 -8.05 17.60 9.63
CA ALA A 559 -9.31 16.89 9.44
C ALA A 559 -9.51 16.47 7.97
N GLN A 560 -9.24 17.38 7.03
CA GLN A 560 -9.32 17.10 5.59
C GLN A 560 -8.34 15.99 5.16
N LEU A 561 -7.11 16.01 5.66
CA LEU A 561 -6.13 14.97 5.36
C LEU A 561 -6.54 13.61 5.94
N GLN A 562 -7.12 13.60 7.14
CA GLN A 562 -7.60 12.37 7.76
C GLN A 562 -8.83 11.80 7.05
N GLU A 563 -9.74 12.65 6.59
CA GLU A 563 -10.88 12.27 5.75
C GLU A 563 -10.40 11.66 4.44
N ALA A 564 -9.49 12.34 3.73
CA ALA A 564 -8.90 11.84 2.48
C ALA A 564 -8.14 10.50 2.68
N ARG A 565 -7.42 10.33 3.80
CA ARG A 565 -6.76 9.06 4.13
C ARG A 565 -7.75 7.94 4.43
N THR A 566 -8.83 8.26 5.14
CA THR A 566 -9.89 7.30 5.47
C THR A 566 -10.58 6.85 4.19
N GLU A 567 -10.91 7.78 3.31
CA GLU A 567 -11.47 7.52 2.00
C GLU A 567 -10.52 6.66 1.16
N LEU A 568 -9.23 7.00 1.11
CA LEU A 568 -8.22 6.20 0.41
C LEU A 568 -8.13 4.77 0.95
N ARG A 569 -8.14 4.60 2.27
CA ARG A 569 -8.13 3.26 2.90
C ARG A 569 -9.39 2.46 2.53
N LEU A 570 -10.57 3.09 2.60
CA LEU A 570 -11.83 2.44 2.21
C LEU A 570 -11.81 2.02 0.74
N GLN A 571 -11.26 2.86 -0.15
CA GLN A 571 -11.06 2.54 -1.56
C GLN A 571 -10.09 1.36 -1.74
N GLN A 572 -8.98 1.32 -0.99
CA GLN A 572 -8.02 0.21 -1.03
C GLN A 572 -8.64 -1.12 -0.56
N GLU A 573 -9.39 -1.10 0.54
CA GLU A 573 -10.13 -2.26 1.03
C GLU A 573 -11.16 -2.73 0.01
N TRP A 574 -11.85 -1.80 -0.65
CA TRP A 574 -12.80 -2.11 -1.73
C TRP A 574 -12.12 -2.77 -2.92
N ILE A 575 -10.98 -2.23 -3.38
CA ILE A 575 -10.16 -2.83 -4.45
C ILE A 575 -9.71 -4.25 -4.07
N GLY A 576 -9.27 -4.47 -2.82
CA GLY A 576 -8.90 -5.79 -2.33
C GLY A 576 -10.05 -6.79 -2.41
N LYS A 577 -11.27 -6.37 -2.02
CA LYS A 577 -12.48 -7.21 -2.14
C LYS A 577 -12.82 -7.53 -3.59
N LEU A 578 -12.72 -6.55 -4.50
CA LEU A 578 -12.94 -6.77 -5.94
C LEU A 578 -11.93 -7.76 -6.53
N GLN A 579 -10.66 -7.69 -6.11
CA GLN A 579 -9.63 -8.62 -6.57
C GLN A 579 -9.91 -10.06 -6.12
N VAL A 580 -10.28 -10.25 -4.85
CA VAL A 580 -10.66 -11.59 -4.33
C VAL A 580 -11.88 -12.15 -5.07
N ALA A 581 -12.88 -11.31 -5.35
CA ALA A 581 -14.06 -11.74 -6.11
C ALA A 581 -13.71 -12.14 -7.55
N LYS A 582 -12.82 -11.40 -8.21
CA LYS A 582 -12.30 -11.75 -9.54
C LYS A 582 -11.55 -13.09 -9.52
N ASP A 583 -10.64 -13.28 -8.57
CA ASP A 583 -9.84 -14.51 -8.50
C ASP A 583 -10.71 -15.74 -8.20
N TRP A 584 -11.76 -15.57 -7.40
CA TRP A 584 -12.77 -16.61 -7.18
C TRP A 584 -13.52 -16.96 -8.47
N LEU A 585 -14.01 -15.97 -9.23
CA LEU A 585 -14.66 -16.18 -10.53
C LEU A 585 -13.72 -16.86 -11.55
N ASP A 586 -12.45 -16.44 -11.61
CA ASP A 586 -11.42 -17.04 -12.46
C ASP A 586 -11.14 -18.51 -12.06
N GLY A 587 -11.25 -18.83 -10.77
CA GLY A 587 -11.19 -20.19 -10.24
C GLY A 587 -12.38 -21.05 -10.70
N GLN A 588 -13.61 -20.54 -10.59
CA GLN A 588 -14.82 -21.23 -11.05
C GLN A 588 -14.78 -21.49 -12.56
N TYR A 589 -14.38 -20.49 -13.36
CA TYR A 589 -14.24 -20.62 -14.81
C TYR A 589 -13.24 -21.71 -15.21
N ARG A 590 -12.07 -21.75 -14.57
CA ARG A 590 -11.06 -22.80 -14.81
C ARG A 590 -11.58 -24.18 -14.43
N HIS A 591 -12.29 -24.30 -13.32
CA HIS A 591 -12.88 -25.57 -12.88
C HIS A 591 -13.91 -26.11 -13.89
N LEU A 592 -14.86 -25.27 -14.33
CA LEU A 592 -15.88 -25.67 -15.29
C LEU A 592 -15.27 -26.05 -16.66
N ASN A 593 -14.30 -25.29 -17.17
CA ASN A 593 -13.61 -25.65 -18.42
C ASN A 593 -12.88 -27.00 -18.31
N ALA A 594 -12.19 -27.25 -17.20
CA ALA A 594 -11.52 -28.52 -16.98
C ALA A 594 -12.49 -29.71 -16.81
N GLU A 595 -13.73 -29.48 -16.36
CA GLU A 595 -14.78 -30.49 -16.35
C GLU A 595 -15.36 -30.74 -17.75
N LEU A 596 -15.57 -29.67 -18.54
CA LEU A 596 -16.01 -29.76 -19.94
C LEU A 596 -15.00 -30.55 -20.78
N GLU A 597 -13.71 -30.21 -20.72
CA GLU A 597 -12.64 -30.90 -21.47
C GLU A 597 -12.55 -32.40 -21.10
N ARG A 598 -12.71 -32.74 -19.82
CA ARG A 598 -12.71 -34.15 -19.37
C ARG A 598 -13.89 -34.92 -19.97
N ARG A 599 -15.07 -34.31 -20.03
CA ARG A 599 -16.27 -34.94 -20.59
C ARG A 599 -16.25 -35.01 -22.11
N GLU A 600 -15.80 -33.98 -22.81
CA GLU A 600 -15.54 -34.03 -24.26
C GLU A 600 -14.50 -35.11 -24.62
N GLY A 601 -13.55 -35.38 -23.72
CA GLY A 601 -12.64 -36.53 -23.82
C GLY A 601 -13.39 -37.87 -23.68
N GLY A 602 -14.29 -37.98 -22.72
CA GLY A 602 -15.16 -39.17 -22.54
C GLY A 602 -16.13 -39.40 -23.71
N GLU A 603 -16.69 -38.32 -24.27
CA GLU A 603 -17.55 -38.33 -25.46
C GLU A 603 -16.81 -38.90 -26.66
N ARG A 604 -15.59 -38.42 -26.94
CA ARG A 604 -14.74 -38.96 -28.01
C ARG A 604 -14.42 -40.44 -27.84
N VAL A 605 -14.23 -40.90 -26.59
CA VAL A 605 -14.05 -42.33 -26.32
C VAL A 605 -15.33 -43.11 -26.64
N LEU A 606 -16.50 -42.62 -26.22
CA LEU A 606 -17.80 -43.23 -26.52
C LEU A 606 -18.07 -43.28 -28.03
N GLU A 607 -17.81 -42.18 -28.75
CA GLU A 607 -17.90 -42.12 -30.22
C GLU A 607 -16.99 -43.15 -30.89
N SER A 608 -15.75 -43.30 -30.40
CA SER A 608 -14.83 -44.32 -30.93
C SER A 608 -15.34 -45.75 -30.68
N GLN A 609 -15.94 -46.00 -29.52
CA GLN A 609 -16.51 -47.31 -29.17
C GLN A 609 -17.73 -47.61 -30.03
N LEU A 610 -18.62 -46.65 -30.24
CA LEU A 610 -19.76 -46.75 -31.15
C LEU A 610 -19.33 -47.03 -32.59
N LEU A 611 -18.26 -46.39 -33.06
CA LEU A 611 -17.73 -46.64 -34.40
C LEU A 611 -17.24 -48.08 -34.56
N VAL A 612 -16.50 -48.59 -33.58
CA VAL A 612 -16.03 -50.00 -33.57
C VAL A 612 -17.22 -50.96 -33.50
N LEU A 613 -18.17 -50.74 -32.59
CA LEU A 613 -19.39 -51.54 -32.46
C LEU A 613 -20.22 -51.55 -33.76
N ALA A 614 -20.31 -50.41 -34.46
CA ALA A 614 -21.01 -50.31 -35.73
C ALA A 614 -20.28 -51.08 -36.85
N GLN A 615 -18.95 -51.03 -36.89
CA GLN A 615 -18.13 -51.81 -37.83
C GLN A 615 -18.29 -53.30 -37.58
N ASP A 616 -18.16 -53.74 -36.32
CA ASP A 616 -18.36 -55.14 -35.93
C ASP A 616 -19.77 -55.63 -36.32
N MET A 617 -20.80 -54.79 -36.14
CA MET A 617 -22.17 -55.11 -36.54
C MET A 617 -22.33 -55.25 -38.06
N ASP A 618 -21.69 -54.39 -38.86
CA ASP A 618 -21.73 -54.46 -40.33
C ASP A 618 -20.98 -55.70 -40.87
N GLU A 619 -19.86 -56.07 -40.24
CA GLU A 619 -19.15 -57.32 -40.52
C GLU A 619 -20.04 -58.53 -40.21
N LEU A 620 -20.64 -58.56 -39.02
CA LEU A 620 -21.53 -59.64 -38.60
C LEU A 620 -22.76 -59.76 -39.51
N ARG A 621 -23.32 -58.62 -39.94
CA ARG A 621 -24.44 -58.57 -40.89
C ARG A 621 -24.05 -59.14 -42.25
N SER A 622 -22.85 -58.83 -42.73
CA SER A 622 -22.32 -59.32 -44.00
C SER A 622 -22.11 -60.84 -43.96
N ASP A 623 -21.56 -61.35 -42.85
CA ASP A 623 -21.38 -62.79 -42.65
C ASP A 623 -22.70 -63.53 -42.50
N LEU A 624 -23.67 -62.95 -41.80
CA LEU A 624 -25.03 -63.49 -41.65
C LEU A 624 -25.76 -63.54 -43.01
N GLN A 625 -25.58 -62.52 -43.86
CA GLN A 625 -26.08 -62.52 -45.23
C GLN A 625 -25.41 -63.60 -46.10
N ARG A 626 -24.09 -63.80 -45.95
CA ARG A 626 -23.35 -64.87 -46.65
C ARG A 626 -23.88 -66.24 -46.25
N HIS A 627 -23.98 -66.51 -44.94
CA HIS A 627 -24.53 -67.76 -44.42
C HIS A 627 -25.98 -67.99 -44.83
N ARG A 628 -26.79 -66.92 -44.95
CA ARG A 628 -28.16 -67.03 -45.45
C ARG A 628 -28.20 -67.47 -46.91
N ILE A 629 -27.40 -66.87 -47.78
CA ILE A 629 -27.31 -67.25 -49.20
C ILE A 629 -26.77 -68.67 -49.35
N GLU A 630 -25.75 -69.04 -48.57
CA GLU A 630 -25.22 -70.42 -48.52
C GLU A 630 -26.27 -71.41 -48.04
N SER A 631 -27.08 -71.05 -47.05
CA SER A 631 -28.21 -71.88 -46.60
C SER A 631 -29.28 -72.03 -47.67
N GLU A 632 -29.65 -70.95 -48.37
CA GLU A 632 -30.67 -70.97 -49.43
C GLU A 632 -30.21 -71.82 -50.62
N THR A 633 -28.97 -71.66 -51.08
CA THR A 633 -28.38 -72.49 -52.15
C THR A 633 -28.26 -73.97 -51.76
N LEU A 634 -27.91 -74.27 -50.50
CA LEU A 634 -27.91 -75.65 -49.99
C LEU A 634 -29.32 -76.24 -49.93
N GLN A 635 -30.33 -75.44 -49.55
CA GLN A 635 -31.73 -75.87 -49.56
C GLN A 635 -32.23 -76.18 -50.97
N GLU A 636 -31.88 -75.36 -51.97
CA GLU A 636 -32.20 -75.62 -53.37
C GLU A 636 -31.52 -76.90 -53.89
N GLY A 637 -30.22 -77.06 -53.60
CA GLY A 637 -29.47 -78.28 -53.94
C GLY A 637 -30.04 -79.53 -53.27
N LYS A 638 -30.44 -79.42 -52.01
CA LYS A 638 -31.16 -80.48 -51.28
C LYS A 638 -32.50 -80.80 -51.94
N ALA A 639 -33.33 -79.81 -52.23
CA ALA A 639 -34.63 -80.02 -52.88
C ALA A 639 -34.48 -80.70 -54.25
N TRP A 640 -33.42 -80.37 -54.99
CA TRP A 640 -33.06 -81.06 -56.23
C TRP A 640 -32.69 -82.52 -55.99
N LEU A 641 -31.81 -82.82 -55.03
CA LEU A 641 -31.42 -84.19 -54.67
C LEU A 641 -32.59 -85.01 -54.13
N ASP A 642 -33.44 -84.44 -53.28
CA ASP A 642 -34.67 -85.06 -52.75
C ASP A 642 -35.64 -85.39 -53.90
N GLY A 643 -35.84 -84.44 -54.83
CA GLY A 643 -36.66 -84.67 -56.02
C GLY A 643 -36.07 -85.74 -56.94
N HIS A 644 -34.74 -85.79 -57.08
CA HIS A 644 -34.05 -86.76 -57.92
C HIS A 644 -34.05 -88.17 -57.32
N THR A 645 -33.76 -88.28 -56.02
CA THR A 645 -33.86 -89.53 -55.26
C THR A 645 -35.29 -90.05 -55.22
N ALA A 646 -36.30 -89.19 -55.05
CA ALA A 646 -37.71 -89.58 -55.11
C ALA A 646 -38.13 -90.09 -56.50
N ARG A 647 -37.66 -89.44 -57.58
CA ARG A 647 -37.86 -89.89 -58.96
C ARG A 647 -37.19 -91.24 -59.20
N LEU A 648 -35.91 -91.37 -58.84
CA LEU A 648 -35.17 -92.64 -58.93
C LEU A 648 -35.84 -93.74 -58.12
N ALA A 649 -36.32 -93.46 -56.91
CA ALA A 649 -37.06 -94.42 -56.09
C ALA A 649 -38.41 -94.81 -56.71
N THR A 650 -39.03 -93.93 -57.49
CA THR A 650 -40.27 -94.20 -58.22
C THR A 650 -40.00 -94.99 -59.50
N GLU A 651 -38.94 -94.65 -60.24
CA GLU A 651 -38.45 -95.37 -61.42
C GLU A 651 -38.01 -96.80 -61.04
N LEU A 652 -37.29 -96.94 -59.93
CA LEU A 652 -36.91 -98.21 -59.34
C LEU A 652 -38.16 -99.03 -58.98
N ARG A 653 -39.15 -98.43 -58.30
CA ARG A 653 -40.44 -99.09 -58.00
C ARG A 653 -41.21 -99.48 -59.27
N ARG A 654 -41.18 -98.65 -60.31
CA ARG A 654 -41.82 -98.91 -61.61
C ARG A 654 -41.14 -100.08 -62.33
N LEU A 655 -39.81 -100.10 -62.39
CA LEU A 655 -39.04 -101.20 -62.97
C LEU A 655 -39.22 -102.49 -62.16
N MET A 656 -39.34 -102.39 -60.84
CA MET A 656 -39.68 -103.53 -59.98
C MET A 656 -41.09 -104.10 -60.28
N ALA A 657 -42.02 -103.28 -60.77
CA ALA A 657 -43.39 -103.69 -61.12
C ALA A 657 -43.55 -104.24 -62.55
N GLN A 658 -42.56 -104.04 -63.44
CA GLN A 658 -42.60 -104.50 -64.84
C GLN A 658 -41.80 -105.80 -65.08
N HIS A 659 -42.08 -106.89 -64.34
CA HIS A 659 -41.44 -108.22 -64.60
C HIS A 659 -41.47 -108.59 -66.10
N GLU A 660 -40.45 -109.20 -66.72
CA GLU A 660 -39.38 -110.10 -66.24
C GLU A 660 -38.12 -109.92 -67.13
N GLU A 661 -36.92 -110.07 -66.55
CA GLU A 661 -35.59 -110.10 -67.20
C GLU A 661 -34.85 -108.79 -67.54
N LEU A 662 -34.43 -107.99 -66.54
CA LEU A 662 -33.22 -107.15 -66.62
C LEU A 662 -32.64 -106.83 -65.21
N SER A 663 -31.82 -107.72 -64.63
CA SER A 663 -31.25 -107.57 -63.27
C SER A 663 -30.09 -106.56 -63.17
N SER A 664 -29.40 -106.28 -64.27
CA SER A 664 -28.24 -105.39 -64.33
C SER A 664 -28.60 -103.91 -64.20
N ALA A 665 -29.73 -103.49 -64.81
CA ALA A 665 -30.22 -102.12 -64.72
C ALA A 665 -30.67 -101.75 -63.29
N LYS A 666 -31.24 -102.70 -62.56
CA LYS A 666 -31.67 -102.53 -61.16
C LYS A 666 -30.50 -102.28 -60.23
N ASN A 667 -29.46 -103.12 -60.29
CA ASN A 667 -28.29 -102.99 -59.42
C ASN A 667 -27.54 -101.67 -59.64
N TRP A 668 -27.50 -101.19 -60.89
CA TRP A 668 -26.91 -99.88 -61.20
C TRP A 668 -27.73 -98.74 -60.58
N LEU A 669 -29.06 -98.76 -60.68
CA LEU A 669 -29.95 -97.76 -60.05
C LEU A 669 -29.87 -97.79 -58.52
N ASP A 670 -29.80 -98.97 -57.91
CA ASP A 670 -29.65 -99.12 -56.45
C ASP A 670 -28.32 -98.54 -55.95
N ALA A 671 -27.22 -98.76 -56.69
CA ALA A 671 -25.92 -98.18 -56.36
C ALA A 671 -25.93 -96.64 -56.49
N GLN A 672 -26.58 -96.10 -57.53
CA GLN A 672 -26.74 -94.64 -57.70
C GLN A 672 -27.61 -94.04 -56.59
N TYR A 673 -28.68 -94.73 -56.19
CA TYR A 673 -29.54 -94.29 -55.08
C TYR A 673 -28.77 -94.24 -53.75
N GLN A 674 -27.99 -95.27 -53.42
CA GLN A 674 -27.20 -95.30 -52.18
C GLN A 674 -26.12 -94.21 -52.15
N SER A 675 -25.44 -93.97 -53.28
CA SER A 675 -24.44 -92.89 -53.37
C SER A 675 -25.09 -91.52 -53.16
N LEU A 676 -26.22 -91.24 -53.81
CA LEU A 676 -26.93 -89.97 -53.61
C LEU A 676 -27.51 -89.84 -52.20
N SER A 677 -27.97 -90.93 -51.58
CA SER A 677 -28.48 -90.91 -50.19
C SER A 677 -27.39 -90.56 -49.18
N LEU A 678 -26.17 -91.07 -49.38
CA LEU A 678 -25.04 -90.72 -48.53
C LEU A 678 -24.64 -89.25 -48.72
N GLU A 679 -24.65 -88.75 -49.96
CA GLU A 679 -24.41 -87.34 -50.25
C GLU A 679 -25.48 -86.43 -49.61
N LEU A 680 -26.75 -86.89 -49.59
CA LEU A 680 -27.84 -86.20 -48.93
C LEU A 680 -27.63 -86.11 -47.41
N ASP A 681 -27.25 -87.21 -46.75
CA ASP A 681 -26.98 -87.23 -45.30
C ASP A 681 -25.81 -86.32 -44.91
N GLN A 682 -24.76 -86.28 -45.72
CA GLN A 682 -23.63 -85.36 -45.54
C GLN A 682 -24.10 -83.90 -45.68
N ARG A 683 -24.92 -83.58 -46.69
CA ARG A 683 -25.49 -82.24 -46.86
C ARG A 683 -26.46 -81.85 -45.74
N LEU A 684 -27.23 -82.78 -45.19
CA LEU A 684 -28.11 -82.55 -44.04
C LEU A 684 -27.31 -82.20 -42.77
N THR A 685 -26.18 -82.88 -42.56
CA THR A 685 -25.28 -82.60 -41.43
C THR A 685 -24.65 -81.22 -41.58
N TRP A 686 -24.19 -80.87 -42.77
CA TRP A 686 -23.66 -79.55 -43.07
C TRP A 686 -24.72 -78.45 -42.94
N GLN A 687 -25.95 -78.68 -43.41
CA GLN A 687 -27.08 -77.76 -43.23
C GLN A 687 -27.36 -77.46 -41.75
N ARG A 688 -27.29 -78.48 -40.88
CA ARG A 688 -27.50 -78.29 -39.44
C ARG A 688 -26.39 -77.43 -38.81
N GLN A 689 -25.13 -77.72 -39.12
CA GLN A 689 -23.99 -76.92 -38.63
C GLN A 689 -24.05 -75.47 -39.12
N LEU A 690 -24.48 -75.25 -40.37
CA LEU A 690 -24.66 -73.91 -40.92
C LEU A 690 -25.82 -73.16 -40.24
N GLN A 691 -26.91 -73.86 -39.91
CA GLN A 691 -28.04 -73.28 -39.17
C GLN A 691 -27.64 -72.91 -37.73
N GLU A 692 -26.90 -73.78 -37.04
CA GLU A 692 -26.37 -73.49 -35.69
C GLU A 692 -25.41 -72.28 -35.72
N GLY A 693 -24.54 -72.18 -36.74
CA GLY A 693 -23.68 -71.02 -36.95
C GLY A 693 -24.46 -69.73 -37.23
N LYS A 694 -25.54 -69.82 -38.03
CA LYS A 694 -26.44 -68.70 -38.31
C LYS A 694 -27.18 -68.23 -37.06
N ASP A 695 -27.75 -69.15 -36.28
CA ASP A 695 -28.48 -68.83 -35.04
C ASP A 695 -27.54 -68.17 -34.01
N TRP A 696 -26.28 -68.62 -33.94
CA TRP A 696 -25.25 -68.00 -33.12
C TRP A 696 -24.92 -66.57 -33.57
N LEU A 697 -24.75 -66.34 -34.88
CA LEU A 697 -24.52 -65.01 -35.44
C LEU A 697 -25.71 -64.08 -35.21
N GLU A 698 -26.95 -64.57 -35.36
CA GLU A 698 -28.16 -63.79 -35.05
C GLU A 698 -28.19 -63.37 -33.57
N GLN A 699 -27.85 -64.26 -32.64
CA GLN A 699 -27.75 -63.91 -31.21
C GLN A 699 -26.66 -62.87 -30.92
N GLN A 700 -25.48 -62.97 -31.55
CA GLN A 700 -24.44 -61.95 -31.39
C GLN A 700 -24.87 -60.60 -31.99
N TYR A 701 -25.53 -60.61 -33.14
CA TYR A 701 -26.05 -59.41 -33.78
C TYR A 701 -27.05 -58.67 -32.89
N TYR A 702 -28.03 -59.38 -32.29
CA TYR A 702 -29.00 -58.75 -31.39
C TYR A 702 -28.35 -58.19 -30.12
N ARG A 703 -27.36 -58.89 -29.55
CA ARG A 703 -26.62 -58.41 -28.37
C ARG A 703 -25.86 -57.13 -28.68
N LEU A 704 -25.11 -57.09 -29.78
CA LEU A 704 -24.36 -55.91 -30.22
C LEU A 704 -25.30 -54.76 -30.58
N HIS A 705 -26.47 -55.05 -31.14
CA HIS A 705 -27.47 -54.03 -31.47
C HIS A 705 -28.06 -53.36 -30.21
N GLU A 706 -28.32 -54.14 -29.16
CA GLU A 706 -28.78 -53.61 -27.87
C GLU A 706 -27.68 -52.78 -27.19
N GLU A 707 -26.42 -53.23 -27.24
CA GLU A 707 -25.28 -52.49 -26.72
C GLU A 707 -25.05 -51.17 -27.49
N LEU A 708 -25.16 -51.19 -28.83
CA LEU A 708 -25.08 -50.01 -29.68
C LEU A 708 -26.19 -49.00 -29.34
N ALA A 709 -27.42 -49.46 -29.14
CA ALA A 709 -28.55 -48.61 -28.76
C ALA A 709 -28.30 -47.93 -27.39
N LEU A 710 -27.88 -48.70 -26.39
CA LEU A 710 -27.58 -48.19 -25.05
C LEU A 710 -26.43 -47.16 -25.06
N ARG A 711 -25.35 -47.45 -25.79
CA ARG A 711 -24.23 -46.50 -25.96
C ARG A 711 -24.61 -45.24 -26.73
N THR A 712 -25.56 -45.34 -27.66
CA THR A 712 -26.08 -44.19 -28.40
C THR A 712 -26.91 -43.28 -27.48
N GLU A 713 -27.72 -43.85 -26.60
CA GLU A 713 -28.48 -43.09 -25.60
C GLU A 713 -27.54 -42.41 -24.57
N GLU A 714 -26.50 -43.11 -24.10
CA GLU A 714 -25.48 -42.53 -23.22
C GLU A 714 -24.74 -41.35 -23.87
N LEU A 715 -24.40 -41.46 -25.16
CA LEU A 715 -23.78 -40.38 -25.92
C LEU A 715 -24.70 -39.16 -26.03
N GLN A 716 -25.97 -39.36 -26.38
CA GLN A 716 -26.96 -38.27 -26.50
C GLN A 716 -27.21 -37.57 -25.17
N ALA A 717 -27.29 -38.32 -24.07
CA ALA A 717 -27.42 -37.75 -22.73
C ALA A 717 -26.19 -36.91 -22.37
N SER A 718 -24.99 -37.42 -22.62
CA SER A 718 -23.72 -36.70 -22.39
C SER A 718 -23.63 -35.42 -23.23
N GLN A 719 -24.03 -35.45 -24.50
CA GLN A 719 -24.08 -34.29 -25.39
C GLN A 719 -25.01 -33.19 -24.86
N SER A 720 -26.21 -33.57 -24.43
CA SER A 720 -27.19 -32.61 -23.89
C SER A 720 -26.70 -31.91 -22.61
N GLU A 721 -25.99 -32.63 -21.73
CA GLU A 721 -25.42 -32.08 -20.50
C GLU A 721 -24.23 -31.15 -20.81
N ASN A 722 -23.40 -31.50 -21.81
CA ASN A 722 -22.31 -30.66 -22.29
C ASN A 722 -22.82 -29.34 -22.89
N GLU A 723 -23.90 -29.36 -23.68
CA GLU A 723 -24.54 -28.16 -24.23
C GLU A 723 -25.08 -27.22 -23.13
N ALA A 724 -25.73 -27.79 -22.11
CA ALA A 724 -26.25 -27.02 -20.98
C ALA A 724 -25.11 -26.31 -20.21
N ARG A 725 -23.98 -26.99 -19.98
CA ARG A 725 -22.81 -26.39 -19.31
C ARG A 725 -22.04 -25.41 -20.19
N ALA A 726 -21.98 -25.64 -21.50
CA ALA A 726 -21.43 -24.65 -22.44
C ALA A 726 -22.24 -23.34 -22.39
N ALA A 727 -23.58 -23.43 -22.26
CA ALA A 727 -24.42 -22.26 -22.04
C ALA A 727 -24.15 -21.56 -20.69
N GLU A 728 -23.91 -22.32 -19.62
CA GLU A 728 -23.51 -21.78 -18.31
C GLU A 728 -22.15 -21.05 -18.37
N ILE A 729 -21.17 -21.60 -19.08
CA ILE A 729 -19.86 -20.96 -19.32
C ILE A 729 -20.03 -19.66 -20.12
N VAL A 730 -20.94 -19.62 -21.10
CA VAL A 730 -21.27 -18.39 -21.84
C VAL A 730 -21.92 -17.35 -20.93
N GLY A 731 -22.81 -17.76 -20.03
CA GLY A 731 -23.42 -16.92 -19.00
C GLY A 731 -22.38 -16.32 -18.04
N LEU A 732 -21.45 -17.14 -17.54
CA LEU A 732 -20.33 -16.71 -16.70
C LEU A 732 -19.37 -15.76 -17.44
N ARG A 733 -19.09 -16.00 -18.73
CA ARG A 733 -18.32 -15.06 -19.57
C ARG A 733 -19.01 -13.71 -19.74
N ALA A 734 -20.35 -13.71 -19.86
CA ALA A 734 -21.12 -12.49 -19.90
C ALA A 734 -21.07 -11.76 -18.55
N ALA A 735 -21.24 -12.47 -17.45
CA ALA A 735 -21.11 -11.91 -16.09
C ALA A 735 -19.71 -11.33 -15.84
N PHE A 736 -18.64 -12.01 -16.26
CA PHE A 736 -17.27 -11.52 -16.18
C PHE A 736 -17.06 -10.25 -17.02
N ARG A 737 -17.57 -10.23 -18.26
CA ARG A 737 -17.53 -9.00 -19.09
C ARG A 737 -18.30 -7.85 -18.45
N PHE A 738 -19.46 -8.11 -17.86
CA PHE A 738 -20.22 -7.08 -17.15
C PHE A 738 -19.48 -6.58 -15.90
N ALA A 739 -18.92 -7.47 -15.08
CA ALA A 739 -18.13 -7.09 -13.91
C ALA A 739 -16.87 -6.29 -14.30
N HIS A 740 -16.19 -6.69 -15.38
CA HIS A 740 -15.04 -5.98 -15.91
C HIS A 740 -15.42 -4.59 -16.45
N LEU A 741 -16.47 -4.50 -17.28
CA LEU A 741 -16.97 -3.21 -17.80
C LEU A 741 -17.48 -2.30 -16.67
N HIS A 742 -18.08 -2.87 -15.63
CA HIS A 742 -18.53 -2.11 -14.46
C HIS A 742 -17.32 -1.59 -13.67
N ALA A 743 -16.31 -2.42 -13.43
CA ALA A 743 -15.06 -2.00 -12.79
C ALA A 743 -14.30 -0.95 -13.61
N GLU A 744 -14.28 -1.06 -14.94
CA GLU A 744 -13.69 -0.05 -15.84
C GLU A 744 -14.49 1.26 -15.81
N ALA A 745 -15.81 1.19 -15.79
CA ALA A 745 -16.68 2.37 -15.69
C ALA A 745 -16.57 3.06 -14.33
N GLU A 746 -16.48 2.30 -13.23
CA GLU A 746 -16.22 2.84 -11.89
C GLU A 746 -14.83 3.45 -11.80
N TRP A 747 -13.81 2.80 -12.38
CA TRP A 747 -12.45 3.34 -12.42
C TRP A 747 -12.38 4.64 -13.23
N ALA A 748 -13.06 4.70 -14.37
CA ALA A 748 -13.20 5.93 -15.16
C ALA A 748 -13.95 7.02 -14.38
N GLY A 749 -15.04 6.67 -13.68
CA GLY A 749 -15.78 7.59 -12.83
C GLY A 749 -14.96 8.15 -11.66
N LEU A 750 -14.13 7.31 -11.03
CA LEU A 750 -13.19 7.72 -9.98
C LEU A 750 -12.07 8.61 -10.54
N GLN A 751 -11.58 8.34 -11.76
CA GLN A 751 -10.61 9.21 -12.43
C GLN A 751 -11.21 10.57 -12.76
N ASP A 752 -12.44 10.62 -13.26
CA ASP A 752 -13.16 11.87 -13.52
C ASP A 752 -13.44 12.65 -12.24
N GLU A 753 -13.81 11.98 -11.15
CA GLU A 753 -13.98 12.62 -9.84
C GLU A 753 -12.65 13.18 -9.32
N LEU A 754 -11.57 12.40 -9.40
CA LEU A 754 -10.23 12.83 -8.99
C LEU A 754 -9.75 14.03 -9.83
N GLN A 755 -10.04 14.02 -11.13
CA GLN A 755 -9.73 15.13 -12.03
C GLN A 755 -10.56 16.38 -11.68
N ARG A 756 -11.87 16.22 -11.42
CA ARG A 756 -12.74 17.30 -10.97
C ARG A 756 -12.29 17.88 -9.63
N ARG A 757 -11.87 17.03 -8.69
CA ARG A 757 -11.29 17.45 -7.41
C ARG A 757 -9.97 18.19 -7.60
N ARG A 758 -9.10 17.77 -8.51
CA ARG A 758 -7.88 18.50 -8.87
C ARG A 758 -8.18 19.87 -9.47
N GLU A 759 -9.21 19.96 -10.31
CA GLU A 759 -9.68 21.22 -10.90
C GLU A 759 -10.30 22.14 -9.85
N GLU A 760 -11.11 21.62 -8.92
CA GLU A 760 -11.62 22.35 -7.75
C GLU A 760 -10.47 22.88 -6.89
N LEU A 761 -9.46 22.03 -6.59
CA LEU A 761 -8.29 22.41 -5.81
C LEU A 761 -7.45 23.48 -6.54
N ALA A 762 -7.30 23.36 -7.86
CA ALA A 762 -6.64 24.36 -8.69
C ALA A 762 -7.43 25.68 -8.74
N GLN A 763 -8.77 25.63 -8.77
CA GLN A 763 -9.63 26.82 -8.71
C GLN A 763 -9.55 27.49 -7.34
N VAL A 764 -9.57 26.74 -6.24
CA VAL A 764 -9.37 27.25 -4.88
C VAL A 764 -7.97 27.84 -4.73
N HIS A 765 -6.93 27.16 -5.23
CA HIS A 765 -5.56 27.67 -5.24
C HIS A 765 -5.44 28.98 -6.03
N ASN A 766 -6.04 29.05 -7.22
CA ASN A 766 -6.07 30.28 -8.02
C ASN A 766 -6.89 31.40 -7.35
N ALA A 767 -8.00 31.08 -6.69
CA ALA A 767 -8.79 32.04 -5.93
C ALA A 767 -8.01 32.57 -4.72
N TYR A 768 -7.30 31.69 -4.02
CA TYR A 768 -6.39 32.04 -2.92
C TYR A 768 -5.23 32.91 -3.41
N GLN A 769 -4.58 32.57 -4.54
CA GLN A 769 -3.54 33.41 -5.14
C GLN A 769 -4.07 34.79 -5.55
N ARG A 770 -5.27 34.88 -6.13
CA ARG A 770 -5.92 36.18 -6.42
C ARG A 770 -6.24 36.96 -5.15
N GLN A 771 -6.66 36.28 -4.08
CA GLN A 771 -6.96 36.91 -2.80
C GLN A 771 -5.70 37.37 -2.08
N SER A 772 -4.61 36.61 -2.17
CA SER A 772 -3.27 36.98 -1.69
C SER A 772 -2.74 38.19 -2.46
N ALA A 773 -2.78 38.16 -3.80
CA ALA A 773 -2.37 39.30 -4.63
C ALA A 773 -3.21 40.57 -4.33
N ALA A 774 -4.53 40.42 -4.12
CA ALA A 774 -5.39 41.54 -3.72
C ALA A 774 -5.13 42.03 -2.28
N LEU A 775 -4.61 41.18 -1.40
CA LEU A 775 -4.17 41.55 -0.06
C LEU A 775 -2.82 42.27 -0.12
N ASP A 776 -1.89 41.80 -0.95
CA ASP A 776 -0.59 42.42 -1.20
C ASP A 776 -0.75 43.82 -1.83
N ASP A 777 -1.68 43.97 -2.79
CA ASP A 777 -2.05 45.28 -3.35
C ASP A 777 -2.66 46.22 -2.30
N LYS A 778 -3.47 45.69 -1.38
CA LYS A 778 -4.03 46.47 -0.26
C LYS A 778 -2.96 46.85 0.76
N ILE A 779 -2.03 45.96 1.07
CA ILE A 779 -0.89 46.21 1.97
C ILE A 779 0.05 47.25 1.34
N ALA A 780 0.31 47.16 0.04
CA ALA A 780 1.09 48.16 -0.69
C ALA A 780 0.39 49.52 -0.73
N ALA A 781 -0.93 49.55 -0.92
CA ALA A 781 -1.72 50.78 -0.83
C ALA A 781 -1.74 51.36 0.58
N HIS A 782 -1.80 50.52 1.62
CA HIS A 782 -1.74 50.94 3.02
C HIS A 782 -0.36 51.51 3.39
N ARG A 783 0.73 50.88 2.94
CA ARG A 783 2.09 51.41 3.11
C ARG A 783 2.27 52.77 2.43
N LYS A 784 1.74 52.95 1.22
CA LYS A 784 1.75 54.25 0.53
C LYS A 784 0.94 55.32 1.26
N LEU A 785 -0.19 54.93 1.87
CA LEU A 785 -0.98 55.83 2.71
C LEU A 785 -0.26 56.18 4.01
N GLU A 786 0.44 55.24 4.64
CA GLU A 786 1.25 55.49 5.82
C GLU A 786 2.48 56.35 5.51
N GLU A 787 3.15 56.15 4.38
CA GLU A 787 4.22 57.01 3.88
C GLU A 787 3.69 58.42 3.59
N ALA A 788 2.58 58.54 2.86
CA ALA A 788 1.96 59.83 2.60
C ALA A 788 1.51 60.54 3.90
N ALA A 789 1.01 59.79 4.89
CA ALA A 789 0.65 60.33 6.20
C ALA A 789 1.90 60.76 7.02
N ARG A 790 3.01 60.02 6.92
CA ARG A 790 4.30 60.39 7.52
C ARG A 790 4.91 61.62 6.85
N ASP A 791 4.86 61.69 5.52
CA ASP A 791 5.34 62.84 4.75
C ASP A 791 4.48 64.07 5.01
N LEU A 792 3.16 63.90 5.13
CA LEU A 792 2.23 64.96 5.52
C LEU A 792 2.49 65.41 6.96
N ALA A 793 2.73 64.49 7.91
CA ALA A 793 3.08 64.79 9.29
C ALA A 793 4.46 65.46 9.43
N ALA A 794 5.43 65.09 8.58
CA ALA A 794 6.73 65.74 8.51
C ALA A 794 6.63 67.14 7.90
N ALA A 795 5.81 67.32 6.86
CA ALA A 795 5.52 68.61 6.25
C ALA A 795 4.73 69.53 7.20
N THR A 796 3.77 69.00 7.96
CA THR A 796 3.05 69.78 8.99
C THR A 796 3.91 70.02 10.22
N GLY A 797 4.80 69.10 10.60
CA GLY A 797 5.78 69.30 11.67
C GLY A 797 6.78 70.43 11.37
N LEU A 798 7.14 70.63 10.10
CA LEU A 798 7.95 71.76 9.63
C LEU A 798 7.17 73.08 9.58
N ILE A 799 5.84 73.05 9.41
CA ILE A 799 4.98 74.23 9.33
C ILE A 799 4.48 74.69 10.71
N ILE A 800 4.34 73.80 11.69
CA ILE A 800 3.78 74.11 13.02
C ILE A 800 4.85 74.66 13.99
N GLY A 801 6.13 74.65 13.61
CA GLY A 801 7.25 75.18 14.42
C GLY A 801 7.35 76.71 14.54
N ASN A 802 6.51 77.50 13.85
CA ASN A 802 6.48 78.96 13.98
C ASN A 802 5.03 79.48 13.86
N SER A 803 4.42 79.87 14.99
CA SER A 803 3.26 80.77 15.27
C SER A 803 2.37 81.31 14.12
N PRO A 804 1.12 81.79 14.40
CA PRO A 804 0.07 81.38 15.34
C PRO A 804 -1.25 80.98 14.60
N GLN A 805 -2.22 80.44 15.35
CA GLN A 805 -3.60 80.07 14.95
C GLN A 805 -4.11 80.55 13.57
N LEU A 806 -4.26 79.63 12.62
CA LEU A 806 -4.98 79.85 11.36
C LEU A 806 -6.30 79.07 11.34
N ARG A 807 -7.41 79.82 11.21
CA ARG A 807 -8.74 79.30 10.90
C ARG A 807 -8.77 78.91 9.42
N PHE A 808 -9.12 77.67 9.10
CA PHE A 808 -9.34 77.25 7.72
C PHE A 808 -10.69 77.78 7.19
N PRO A 809 -10.77 78.35 5.97
CA PRO A 809 -12.02 78.79 5.37
C PRO A 809 -12.79 77.58 4.82
N ALA A 810 -14.11 77.56 5.06
CA ALA A 810 -15.01 76.45 4.75
C ALA A 810 -15.09 76.06 3.25
N GLU A 811 -14.58 76.90 2.36
CA GLU A 811 -14.59 76.67 0.90
C GLU A 811 -13.58 75.59 0.46
N ALA A 812 -12.44 75.44 1.15
CA ALA A 812 -11.45 74.40 0.83
C ALA A 812 -11.94 72.98 1.18
N ILE A 813 -12.81 72.86 2.19
CA ILE A 813 -13.44 71.58 2.57
C ILE A 813 -14.50 71.19 1.52
N ALA A 814 -15.19 72.16 0.92
CA ALA A 814 -16.18 71.91 -0.12
C ALA A 814 -15.54 71.39 -1.43
N GLU A 815 -14.37 71.90 -1.80
CA GLU A 815 -13.61 71.43 -2.97
C GLU A 815 -13.07 70.01 -2.78
N GLU A 816 -12.50 69.70 -1.61
CA GLU A 816 -12.05 68.35 -1.22
C GLU A 816 -13.21 67.35 -1.17
N MET A 817 -14.35 67.74 -0.58
CA MET A 817 -15.56 66.91 -0.54
C MET A 817 -16.16 66.67 -1.93
N THR A 818 -16.02 67.61 -2.85
CA THR A 818 -16.47 67.46 -4.24
C THR A 818 -15.54 66.53 -5.02
N SER A 819 -14.22 66.63 -4.79
CA SER A 819 -13.22 65.71 -5.36
C SER A 819 -13.41 64.27 -4.85
N LEU A 820 -13.71 64.11 -3.55
CA LEU A 820 -14.05 62.83 -2.93
C LEU A 820 -15.36 62.26 -3.49
N ALA A 821 -16.39 63.09 -3.71
CA ALA A 821 -17.65 62.69 -4.32
C ALA A 821 -17.49 62.25 -5.79
N SER A 822 -16.62 62.92 -6.55
CA SER A 822 -16.28 62.52 -7.93
C SER A 822 -15.46 61.23 -7.99
N ALA A 823 -14.57 60.98 -7.01
CA ALA A 823 -13.84 59.72 -6.89
C ALA A 823 -14.77 58.55 -6.51
N LEU A 824 -15.74 58.79 -5.61
CA LEU A 824 -16.75 57.80 -5.19
C LEU A 824 -17.76 57.45 -6.30
N GLN A 825 -18.03 58.36 -7.25
CA GLN A 825 -18.90 58.09 -8.40
C GLN A 825 -18.36 57.02 -9.37
N ARG A 826 -17.05 56.73 -9.33
CA ARG A 826 -16.38 55.77 -10.22
C ARG A 826 -16.31 54.35 -9.66
N MET A 827 -16.79 54.10 -8.43
CA MET A 827 -16.82 52.76 -7.82
C MET A 827 -18.16 52.04 -8.09
N PRO A 828 -18.17 50.70 -8.26
CA PRO A 828 -19.35 49.95 -8.71
C PRO A 828 -20.43 49.68 -7.64
N LEU A 829 -20.31 50.23 -6.43
CA LEU A 829 -21.25 49.99 -5.31
C LEU A 829 -22.11 51.23 -4.96
N LYS A 830 -22.84 51.75 -5.95
CA LYS A 830 -23.66 52.99 -5.84
C LYS A 830 -24.79 52.92 -4.79
N SER A 831 -25.30 51.75 -4.42
CA SER A 831 -26.43 51.61 -3.47
C SER A 831 -26.03 51.71 -2.00
N VAL A 832 -24.81 51.26 -1.65
CA VAL A 832 -24.32 51.22 -0.27
C VAL A 832 -23.86 52.62 0.19
N VAL A 833 -23.14 53.34 -0.67
CA VAL A 833 -22.65 54.70 -0.40
C VAL A 833 -23.80 55.71 -0.29
N ARG A 834 -24.85 55.57 -1.11
CA ARG A 834 -26.03 56.45 -1.06
C ARG A 834 -26.88 56.23 0.19
N THR A 835 -26.90 55.01 0.73
CA THR A 835 -27.56 54.67 2.00
C THR A 835 -26.74 55.16 3.19
N ALA A 836 -25.41 55.00 3.17
CA ALA A 836 -24.51 55.51 4.20
C ALA A 836 -24.50 57.04 4.26
N LEU A 837 -24.49 57.73 3.11
CA LEU A 837 -24.59 59.19 3.06
C LEU A 837 -25.93 59.69 3.61
N ARG A 838 -27.07 59.08 3.26
CA ARG A 838 -28.39 59.46 3.82
C ARG A 838 -28.49 59.25 5.33
N LEU A 839 -27.82 58.21 5.86
CA LEU A 839 -27.72 57.96 7.31
C LEU A 839 -26.83 59.00 7.99
N LEU A 840 -25.71 59.38 7.37
CA LEU A 840 -24.81 60.42 7.85
C LEU A 840 -25.43 61.83 7.80
N THR A 841 -26.19 62.17 6.76
CA THR A 841 -26.90 63.47 6.70
C THR A 841 -27.99 63.54 7.76
N LYS A 842 -28.74 62.44 8.00
CA LYS A 842 -29.72 62.37 9.10
C LYS A 842 -29.10 62.42 10.49
N LEU A 843 -27.90 61.89 10.67
CA LEU A 843 -27.15 61.95 11.93
C LEU A 843 -26.55 63.34 12.20
N LEU A 844 -26.21 64.09 11.14
CA LEU A 844 -25.68 65.44 11.23
C LEU A 844 -26.77 66.51 11.42
N ASP A 845 -27.97 66.31 10.85
CA ASP A 845 -29.13 67.18 11.11
C ASP A 845 -29.68 67.07 12.55
N TRP A 846 -29.28 66.04 13.31
CA TRP A 846 -29.76 65.83 14.68
C TRP A 846 -28.99 66.63 15.76
N ARG A 847 -27.98 67.42 15.38
CA ARG A 847 -27.11 68.16 16.34
C ARG A 847 -27.16 69.69 16.28
N HIS A 848 -28.16 70.29 15.61
CA HIS A 848 -28.41 71.73 15.73
C HIS A 848 -29.88 72.04 16.04
N PRO A 849 -30.22 72.45 17.27
CA PRO A 849 -31.51 73.06 17.56
C PRO A 849 -31.44 74.56 17.23
N ARG A 850 -32.20 74.97 16.22
CA ARG A 850 -32.97 76.23 16.19
C ARG A 850 -34.16 76.07 15.26
#